data_AF-A0A1V5M2P2-F1
#
_entry.id   AF-A0A1V5M2P2-F1
#
_cell.length_a   1.000
_cell.length_b   1.000
_cell.length_c   1.000
_cell.angle_alpha   90.00
_cell.angle_beta   90.00
_cell.angle_gamma   90.00
#
_symmetry.space_group_name_H-M   'P 1'
#
loop_
_entity.id
_entity.type
_entity.pdbx_description
1 polymer ?
#
loop_
_entity_poly.entity_id
_entity_poly.type
_entity_poly.pdbx_seq_one_letter_code
_entity_poly.pdbx_strand_id
1 'polypeptide(L)'
;MRLYTLCLALCASLLLPAFAANKPAVLFQGGAHLGYVVKPLVAMGVEVDVAPVGKLPEMLTSGKYNVAVVTTMSDADRAAVDAFLAKGGGVFACNPENSHSQPANYTGTNEWLAKLGARPRWELLQDSDKANLYRDVMGCQLSWSANVMAPVNDGVRGVLTLTWQSTGGIEPPMSFDLSPEWTTVVRGAETHRGVKETRHDVILAPWVPKELAAPAPPLLAIRPVNAGRLAVLGIRKHWIFTPPPNCPTSEAMLTAGAAGKPSDWLRVFANTFRWLAEPSLKAGLGGATTPDAVLNPPPYIWEKVGRIDWSKTPAVTNIPDQPQYRGLVGARTALSSGKGTVADYAKAAKDAGLQFIVFMEDSLKMDEAKWDQLAEQCKAASDDAFLAVPGLTYEDAQGNHLYAFADKVRMLKPSMLLPDGRLATVQQMRSRAYFDYDNEYIAQQAIRGYWNHRANFLHFADYKLYNSFPIYSFVDGRQVDNALGEYLYLNGIGGCQAPVAFEFMSEPAQVARRAADGWTIVSHRDLKSLDGNWHGGAYSFSGSGAQYITNGPQILVWQSPNRLCEPRGEWWRPDIWQYRLQFRVASENGLKSVTLYDGDRQVLRRYQPNGAKSFEQELVLANCQQFGPVLVVEDMKGRRAVSAAFWNRNLNNEEFFCSDRCNFLGNARLRTRDDGQTWTQVSFRANMGITPSKGILMTQAAPAVNLTMNSPTLPVDGAPAGFPTLTLDFYPRIPGELPYLFAFPQTYLVGPEISIGQADIRLAYDPLEVNAKFSPLGHPYTGKQDGWGNAWGSWHRLVPTMKVEGWQRIYAHTWLTEGFRLGAVETKLTVKSAVDVPAQGLPVSYTKGELWKDGKKIGDADSAKLTGAFDRGVFCALEDGGGAVMVIGTGKGLVYEYEKGLLRLFYRPKTDLLMPGDPIRHVVYFAGAGGGAPAQRTTVAQMAAFAKQFGVLEPGKPDYAPKMLAGKTLDAYFVWNVDAEGAAARARIAKTRMAGFLPVALDGVNDKWSVYLLDSARKGDNFRMLPVRDGRAWAQLDLNLAISESRCW
;
A
#
# COMPACT_ATOMS: atom_id res chain seq x y z
N MET A 1 -37.42 23.30 69.42
CA MET A 1 -36.05 23.86 69.31
C MET A 1 -35.03 23.12 70.19
N ARG A 2 -35.09 21.78 70.27
CA ARG A 2 -34.10 20.91 70.98
C ARG A 2 -33.88 19.55 70.31
N LEU A 3 -34.16 19.42 69.01
CA LEU A 3 -33.84 18.22 68.21
C LEU A 3 -32.83 18.48 67.09
N TYR A 4 -32.45 19.74 66.84
CA TYR A 4 -31.52 20.10 65.75
C TYR A 4 -30.05 20.16 66.17
N THR A 5 -29.75 20.12 67.48
CA THR A 5 -28.37 20.33 67.98
C THR A 5 -27.63 19.03 68.28
N LEU A 6 -28.30 17.86 68.30
CA LEU A 6 -27.66 16.57 68.57
C LEU A 6 -27.21 15.81 67.30
N CYS A 7 -27.81 16.08 66.14
CA CYS A 7 -27.40 15.46 64.87
C CYS A 7 -26.14 16.08 64.25
N LEU A 8 -25.74 17.29 64.65
CA LEU A 8 -24.55 17.97 64.11
C LEU A 8 -23.24 17.55 64.81
N ALA A 9 -23.30 16.97 66.01
CA ALA A 9 -22.11 16.54 66.74
C ALA A 9 -21.63 15.11 66.40
N LEU A 10 -22.48 14.28 65.79
CA LEU A 10 -22.10 12.92 65.34
C LEU A 10 -21.60 12.86 63.88
N CYS A 11 -21.70 13.95 63.12
CA CYS A 11 -21.14 14.02 61.75
C CYS A 11 -19.74 14.64 61.69
N ALA A 12 -19.20 15.13 62.81
CA ALA A 12 -17.91 15.83 62.83
C ALA A 12 -16.68 14.95 63.15
N SER A 13 -16.87 13.64 63.39
CA SER A 13 -15.79 12.69 63.71
C SER A 13 -15.52 11.62 62.64
N LEU A 14 -16.04 11.79 61.42
CA LEU A 14 -15.76 10.91 60.26
C LEU A 14 -15.13 11.65 59.06
N LEU A 15 -14.50 12.80 59.29
CA LEU A 15 -13.58 13.42 58.32
C LEU A 15 -12.15 12.98 58.63
N LEU A 16 -11.87 11.69 58.42
CA LEU A 16 -10.54 11.32 57.93
C LEU A 16 -10.42 11.94 56.53
N PRO A 17 -9.25 12.50 56.15
CA PRO A 17 -9.05 12.88 54.76
C PRO A 17 -9.22 11.59 53.94
N ALA A 18 -10.17 11.58 53.02
CA ALA A 18 -10.15 10.60 51.95
C ALA A 18 -8.80 10.79 51.27
N PHE A 19 -7.84 9.90 51.56
CA PHE A 19 -6.64 9.77 50.75
C PHE A 19 -7.15 9.62 49.32
N ALA A 20 -7.00 10.66 48.50
CA ALA A 20 -7.16 10.53 47.07
C ALA A 20 -6.23 9.37 46.68
N ALA A 21 -6.80 8.26 46.22
CA ALA A 21 -6.01 7.09 45.86
C ALA A 21 -4.98 7.55 44.82
N ASN A 22 -3.69 7.58 45.19
CA ASN A 22 -2.63 8.06 44.31
C ASN A 22 -2.64 7.18 43.05
N LYS A 23 -3.03 7.79 41.92
CA LYS A 23 -3.05 7.10 40.63
C LYS A 23 -1.62 6.70 40.25
N PRO A 24 -1.40 5.50 39.71
CA PRO A 24 -0.07 5.11 39.23
C PRO A 24 0.34 6.00 38.06
N ALA A 25 1.54 6.59 38.14
CA ALA A 25 2.18 7.28 37.04
C ALA A 25 3.03 6.30 36.22
N VAL A 26 2.69 6.12 34.95
CA VAL A 26 3.27 5.10 34.06
C VAL A 26 4.01 5.77 32.91
N LEU A 27 5.30 5.46 32.77
CA LEU A 27 6.18 5.98 31.72
C LEU A 27 6.40 4.93 30.63
N PHE A 28 5.98 5.22 29.40
CA PHE A 28 6.16 4.32 28.26
C PHE A 28 7.43 4.65 27.46
N GLN A 29 8.34 3.69 27.33
CA GLN A 29 9.55 3.83 26.49
C GLN A 29 9.18 4.01 25.02
N GLY A 30 9.51 5.14 24.41
CA GLY A 30 9.38 5.41 22.97
C GLY A 30 8.00 5.85 22.47
N GLY A 31 6.93 5.72 23.27
CA GLY A 31 5.57 6.19 22.91
C GLY A 31 4.44 5.24 23.32
N ALA A 32 3.19 5.74 23.24
CA ALA A 32 1.94 5.01 23.45
C ALA A 32 0.83 5.55 22.52
N HIS A 33 -0.07 4.69 22.05
CA HIS A 33 -1.12 5.06 21.11
C HIS A 33 -2.25 5.82 21.81
N LEU A 34 -2.60 7.00 21.30
CA LEU A 34 -3.54 7.91 21.94
C LEU A 34 -4.94 7.29 22.17
N GLY A 35 -5.57 6.81 21.10
CA GLY A 35 -6.97 6.36 21.12
C GLY A 35 -7.18 5.04 21.86
N TYR A 36 -6.31 4.05 21.61
CA TYR A 36 -6.42 2.71 22.18
C TYR A 36 -5.82 2.55 23.59
N VAL A 37 -4.89 3.42 23.99
CA VAL A 37 -4.08 3.20 25.21
C VAL A 37 -4.18 4.39 26.15
N VAL A 38 -3.71 5.56 25.73
CA VAL A 38 -3.60 6.73 26.62
C VAL A 38 -4.95 7.15 27.18
N LYS A 39 -5.92 7.54 26.34
CA LYS A 39 -7.23 8.02 26.81
C LYS A 39 -7.97 6.95 27.64
N PRO A 40 -8.00 5.67 27.20
CA PRO A 40 -8.62 4.61 27.98
C PRO A 40 -7.95 4.34 29.33
N LEU A 41 -6.63 4.31 29.43
CA LEU A 41 -5.91 4.11 30.70
C LEU A 41 -6.14 5.28 31.68
N VAL A 42 -6.13 6.52 31.17
CA VAL A 42 -6.46 7.71 31.97
C VAL A 42 -7.89 7.65 32.50
N ALA A 43 -8.85 7.22 31.67
CA ALA A 43 -10.22 6.96 32.11
C ALA A 43 -10.32 5.83 33.15
N MET A 44 -9.35 4.90 33.18
CA MET A 44 -9.21 3.85 34.20
C MET A 44 -8.40 4.31 35.44
N GLY A 45 -8.03 5.58 35.54
CA GLY A 45 -7.31 6.13 36.68
C GLY A 45 -5.82 5.83 36.70
N VAL A 46 -5.19 5.72 35.53
CA VAL A 46 -3.73 5.59 35.36
C VAL A 46 -3.22 6.88 34.70
N GLU A 47 -2.20 7.51 35.28
CA GLU A 47 -1.53 8.64 34.64
C GLU A 47 -0.48 8.12 33.64
N VAL A 48 -0.47 8.67 32.43
CA VAL A 48 0.35 8.15 31.33
C VAL A 48 1.31 9.21 30.82
N ASP A 49 2.58 8.86 30.68
CA ASP A 49 3.58 9.70 30.04
C ASP A 49 4.44 8.85 29.09
N VAL A 50 5.18 9.50 28.20
CA VAL A 50 6.03 8.85 27.20
C VAL A 50 7.46 9.36 27.32
N ALA A 51 8.42 8.43 27.35
CA ALA A 51 9.83 8.77 27.24
C ALA A 51 10.22 8.78 25.75
N PRO A 52 10.68 9.91 25.18
CA PRO A 52 11.27 9.92 23.85
C PRO A 52 12.43 8.91 23.75
N VAL A 53 12.75 8.49 22.52
CA VAL A 53 13.87 7.56 22.28
C VAL A 53 15.16 8.13 22.90
N GLY A 54 15.83 7.32 23.73
CA GLY A 54 17.06 7.69 24.44
C GLY A 54 16.86 8.53 25.71
N LYS A 55 15.62 8.85 26.11
CA LYS A 55 15.33 9.69 27.30
C LYS A 55 14.83 8.93 28.52
N LEU A 56 14.63 7.61 28.40
CA LEU A 56 14.15 6.78 29.51
C LEU A 56 15.05 6.88 30.77
N PRO A 57 16.40 6.81 30.69
CA PRO A 57 17.25 6.89 31.88
C PRO A 57 17.10 8.22 32.63
N GLU A 58 17.09 9.34 31.90
CA GLU A 58 16.92 10.68 32.44
C GLU A 58 15.60 10.79 33.21
N MET A 59 14.50 10.36 32.59
CA MET A 59 13.16 10.50 33.17
C MET A 59 12.92 9.60 34.39
N LEU A 60 13.48 8.38 34.41
CA LEU A 60 13.35 7.48 35.57
C LEU A 60 14.08 8.00 36.82
N THR A 61 15.13 8.81 36.67
CA THR A 61 15.83 9.40 37.82
C THR A 61 15.04 10.50 38.53
N SER A 62 13.99 11.05 37.90
CA SER A 62 13.18 12.14 38.45
C SER A 62 12.37 11.75 39.70
N GLY A 63 12.15 10.47 39.94
CA GLY A 63 11.29 9.97 41.03
C GLY A 63 9.78 10.22 40.83
N LYS A 64 9.36 10.79 39.69
CA LYS A 64 7.97 11.17 39.42
C LYS A 64 7.09 10.03 38.88
N TYR A 65 7.70 8.91 38.50
CA TYR A 65 7.01 7.77 37.88
C TYR A 65 7.05 6.56 38.80
N ASN A 66 5.96 5.78 38.78
CA ASN A 66 5.81 4.56 39.56
C ASN A 66 6.10 3.31 38.74
N VAL A 67 5.78 3.34 37.44
CA VAL A 67 5.95 2.20 36.53
C VAL A 67 6.65 2.62 35.24
N ALA A 68 7.56 1.78 34.76
CA ALA A 68 8.16 1.90 33.44
C ALA A 68 7.69 0.75 32.52
N VAL A 69 7.16 1.08 31.34
CA VAL A 69 6.81 0.10 30.30
C VAL A 69 7.93 0.05 29.27
N VAL A 70 8.57 -1.11 29.13
CA VAL A 70 9.78 -1.30 28.32
C VAL A 70 9.64 -2.46 27.34
N THR A 71 10.48 -2.44 26.30
CA THR A 71 10.65 -3.55 25.34
C THR A 71 12.16 -3.75 25.12
N THR A 72 12.65 -3.74 23.87
CA THR A 72 14.08 -3.72 23.56
C THR A 72 14.77 -2.49 24.15
N MET A 73 15.73 -2.75 25.03
CA MET A 73 16.47 -1.76 25.80
C MET A 73 17.91 -1.65 25.31
N SER A 74 18.48 -0.44 25.36
CA SER A 74 19.93 -0.25 25.30
C SER A 74 20.60 -0.65 26.63
N ASP A 75 21.93 -0.67 26.69
CA ASP A 75 22.66 -0.89 27.95
C ASP A 75 22.32 0.18 29.00
N ALA A 76 22.19 1.45 28.56
CA ALA A 76 21.83 2.56 29.44
C ALA A 76 20.40 2.41 30.00
N ASP A 77 19.45 1.97 29.17
CA ASP A 77 18.08 1.71 29.60
C ASP A 77 18.02 0.59 30.64
N ARG A 78 18.74 -0.54 30.41
CA ARG A 78 18.80 -1.65 31.38
C ARG A 78 19.35 -1.21 32.73
N ALA A 79 20.46 -0.46 32.73
CA ALA A 79 21.05 0.03 33.97
C ALA A 79 20.10 0.97 34.74
N ALA A 80 19.39 1.85 34.03
CA ALA A 80 18.40 2.74 34.64
C ALA A 80 17.19 1.97 35.19
N VAL A 81 16.73 0.94 34.48
CA VAL A 81 15.64 0.06 34.92
C VAL A 81 16.01 -0.73 36.16
N ASP A 82 17.22 -1.27 36.24
CA ASP A 82 17.71 -1.97 37.44
C ASP A 82 17.76 -1.03 38.65
N ALA A 83 18.26 0.20 38.46
CA ALA A 83 18.28 1.22 39.51
C ALA A 83 16.85 1.64 39.92
N PHE A 84 15.90 1.68 38.99
CA PHE A 84 14.51 1.99 39.26
C PHE A 84 13.82 0.89 40.09
N LEU A 85 14.01 -0.38 39.72
CA LEU A 85 13.54 -1.55 40.48
C LEU A 85 14.13 -1.56 41.90
N ALA A 86 15.42 -1.26 42.04
CA ALA A 86 16.09 -1.21 43.35
C ALA A 86 15.48 -0.17 44.31
N LYS A 87 14.89 0.92 43.78
CA LYS A 87 14.23 1.98 44.55
C LYS A 87 12.74 1.74 44.80
N GLY A 88 12.20 0.58 44.42
CA GLY A 88 10.79 0.26 44.57
C GLY A 88 9.94 0.53 43.33
N GLY A 89 10.55 0.94 42.22
CA GLY A 89 9.87 1.13 40.94
C GLY A 89 9.27 -0.16 40.39
N GLY A 90 8.18 -0.03 39.65
CA GLY A 90 7.54 -1.12 38.92
C GLY A 90 7.98 -1.18 37.47
N VAL A 91 8.21 -2.37 36.91
CA VAL A 91 8.58 -2.51 35.49
C VAL A 91 7.61 -3.46 34.80
N PHE A 92 7.13 -3.06 33.63
CA PHE A 92 6.33 -3.89 32.74
C PHE A 92 7.12 -4.12 31.45
N ALA A 93 7.70 -5.30 31.29
CA ALA A 93 8.51 -5.67 30.13
C ALA A 93 7.66 -6.43 29.10
N CYS A 94 7.49 -5.85 27.92
CA CYS A 94 6.91 -6.53 26.77
C CYS A 94 7.96 -7.43 26.11
N ASN A 95 7.50 -8.40 25.31
CA ASN A 95 8.38 -9.23 24.52
C ASN A 95 9.28 -8.36 23.61
N PRO A 96 10.62 -8.55 23.59
CA PRO A 96 11.53 -7.68 22.83
C PRO A 96 11.31 -7.70 21.32
N GLU A 97 11.53 -6.56 20.69
CA GLU A 97 11.30 -6.27 19.26
C GLU A 97 12.60 -5.92 18.52
N ASN A 98 12.51 -5.63 17.21
CA ASN A 98 13.63 -5.10 16.42
C ASN A 98 14.87 -6.00 16.38
N SER A 99 14.69 -7.33 16.31
CA SER A 99 15.79 -8.29 16.24
C SER A 99 16.74 -8.01 15.07
N HIS A 100 16.23 -7.54 13.94
CA HIS A 100 17.03 -7.27 12.74
C HIS A 100 17.67 -5.87 12.74
N SER A 101 16.96 -4.86 13.23
CA SER A 101 17.44 -3.46 13.20
C SER A 101 18.29 -3.09 14.42
N GLN A 102 18.16 -3.79 15.54
CA GLN A 102 18.93 -3.57 16.77
C GLN A 102 19.36 -4.90 17.43
N PRO A 103 20.18 -5.71 16.74
CA PRO A 103 20.50 -7.08 17.17
C PRO A 103 21.16 -7.15 18.55
N ALA A 104 22.07 -6.23 18.87
CA ALA A 104 22.74 -6.19 20.17
C ALA A 104 21.78 -5.85 21.32
N ASN A 105 20.90 -4.87 21.13
CA ASN A 105 19.92 -4.47 22.14
C ASN A 105 18.86 -5.58 22.37
N TYR A 106 18.42 -6.22 21.29
CA TYR A 106 17.50 -7.35 21.36
C TYR A 106 18.07 -8.50 22.19
N THR A 107 19.27 -8.97 21.83
CA THR A 107 19.97 -10.03 22.57
C THR A 107 20.23 -9.64 24.01
N GLY A 108 20.76 -8.44 24.28
CA GLY A 108 21.05 -7.99 25.64
C GLY A 108 19.79 -7.87 26.52
N THR A 109 18.63 -7.53 25.93
CA THR A 109 17.36 -7.49 26.66
C THR A 109 16.86 -8.89 27.01
N ASN A 110 16.93 -9.83 26.06
CA ASN A 110 16.54 -11.22 26.31
C ASN A 110 17.43 -11.87 27.38
N GLU A 111 18.74 -11.59 27.36
CA GLU A 111 19.67 -12.06 28.40
C GLU A 111 19.37 -11.46 29.77
N TRP A 112 19.02 -10.17 29.83
CA TRP A 112 18.59 -9.52 31.08
C TRP A 112 17.33 -10.18 31.66
N LEU A 113 16.32 -10.45 30.83
CA LEU A 113 15.11 -11.18 31.23
C LEU A 113 15.41 -12.61 31.70
N ALA A 114 16.29 -13.33 30.99
CA ALA A 114 16.69 -14.68 31.34
C ALA A 114 17.43 -14.74 32.69
N LYS A 115 18.30 -13.77 32.99
CA LYS A 115 18.97 -13.63 34.30
C LYS A 115 17.97 -13.39 35.44
N LEU A 116 16.84 -12.77 35.14
CA LEU A 116 15.71 -12.59 36.05
C LEU A 116 14.71 -13.77 36.01
N GLY A 117 15.09 -14.91 35.43
CA GLY A 117 14.28 -16.13 35.43
C GLY A 117 13.05 -16.10 34.53
N ALA A 118 12.98 -15.17 33.57
CA ALA A 118 11.93 -15.13 32.55
C ALA A 118 12.56 -15.19 31.15
N ARG A 119 13.07 -16.36 30.74
CA ARG A 119 13.69 -16.50 29.42
C ARG A 119 12.61 -16.49 28.33
N PRO A 120 12.65 -15.55 27.36
CA PRO A 120 11.70 -15.54 26.25
C PRO A 120 11.82 -16.80 25.38
N ARG A 121 10.68 -17.29 24.89
CA ARG A 121 10.61 -18.47 24.03
C ARG A 121 10.21 -18.08 22.62
N TRP A 122 11.06 -18.38 21.64
CA TRP A 122 10.75 -18.17 20.24
C TRP A 122 9.97 -19.36 19.66
N GLU A 123 8.67 -19.36 19.93
CA GLU A 123 7.70 -20.35 19.44
C GLU A 123 6.38 -19.66 19.09
N LEU A 124 5.52 -20.37 18.34
CA LEU A 124 4.17 -19.90 18.04
C LEU A 124 3.19 -20.42 19.09
N LEU A 125 2.19 -19.62 19.45
CA LEU A 125 1.09 -20.09 20.30
C LEU A 125 -0.18 -20.27 19.45
N GLN A 126 -0.68 -21.50 19.37
CA GLN A 126 -1.89 -21.83 18.61
C GLN A 126 -2.91 -22.59 19.45
N ASP A 127 -4.19 -22.28 19.24
CA ASP A 127 -5.29 -22.99 19.87
C ASP A 127 -5.82 -24.09 18.95
N SER A 128 -5.99 -25.27 19.52
CA SER A 128 -6.52 -26.42 18.78
C SER A 128 -8.04 -26.56 18.89
N ASP A 129 -8.68 -25.87 19.84
CA ASP A 129 -10.13 -25.84 19.95
C ASP A 129 -10.70 -24.64 19.19
N LYS A 130 -11.53 -24.94 18.18
CA LYS A 130 -12.21 -23.93 17.38
C LYS A 130 -13.20 -23.09 18.20
N ALA A 131 -13.66 -23.56 19.35
CA ALA A 131 -14.54 -22.80 20.24
C ALA A 131 -13.84 -21.58 20.89
N ASN A 132 -12.51 -21.61 20.99
CA ASN A 132 -11.71 -20.50 21.48
C ASN A 132 -11.26 -19.55 20.36
N LEU A 133 -11.45 -19.93 19.09
CA LEU A 133 -10.95 -19.18 17.94
C LEU A 133 -12.00 -18.23 17.37
N TYR A 134 -11.68 -16.94 17.38
CA TYR A 134 -12.50 -15.87 16.85
C TYR A 134 -11.75 -15.13 15.75
N ARG A 135 -12.47 -14.54 14.80
CA ARG A 135 -11.89 -13.68 13.77
C ARG A 135 -12.30 -12.23 14.00
N ASP A 136 -11.33 -11.34 13.94
CA ASP A 136 -11.60 -9.91 13.94
C ASP A 136 -12.10 -9.42 12.57
N VAL A 137 -12.28 -8.11 12.43
CA VAL A 137 -12.74 -7.46 11.20
C VAL A 137 -11.75 -7.60 10.04
N MET A 138 -10.45 -7.78 10.31
CA MET A 138 -9.46 -8.09 9.27
C MET A 138 -9.38 -9.58 8.92
N GLY A 139 -10.14 -10.42 9.64
CA GLY A 139 -10.07 -11.87 9.52
C GLY A 139 -8.88 -12.49 10.28
N CYS A 140 -8.16 -11.72 11.09
CA CYS A 140 -7.07 -12.24 11.93
C CYS A 140 -7.64 -13.17 13.00
N GLN A 141 -6.97 -14.29 13.23
CA GLN A 141 -7.43 -15.29 14.18
C GLN A 141 -6.92 -14.97 15.60
N LEU A 142 -7.84 -14.93 16.56
CA LEU A 142 -7.59 -14.65 17.97
C LEU A 142 -8.05 -15.84 18.81
N SER A 143 -7.27 -16.26 19.81
CA SER A 143 -7.70 -17.21 20.84
C SER A 143 -8.22 -16.44 22.06
N TRP A 144 -9.40 -16.85 22.55
CA TRP A 144 -10.02 -16.31 23.74
C TRP A 144 -9.67 -17.14 24.98
N SER A 145 -9.32 -16.47 26.07
CA SER A 145 -9.06 -17.09 27.37
C SER A 145 -9.71 -16.31 28.51
N ALA A 146 -10.35 -17.03 29.43
CA ALA A 146 -10.82 -16.48 30.70
C ALA A 146 -9.81 -16.66 31.85
N ASN A 147 -8.65 -17.27 31.59
CA ASN A 147 -7.65 -17.62 32.60
C ASN A 147 -6.85 -16.39 33.05
N VAL A 148 -7.52 -15.49 33.77
CA VAL A 148 -6.97 -14.26 34.37
C VAL A 148 -7.11 -14.35 35.89
N MET A 149 -5.99 -14.28 36.60
CA MET A 149 -5.91 -14.53 38.03
C MET A 149 -5.59 -13.25 38.82
N ALA A 150 -5.85 -13.29 40.13
CA ALA A 150 -5.44 -12.21 41.03
C ALA A 150 -3.91 -12.00 40.96
N PRO A 151 -3.43 -10.75 41.10
CA PRO A 151 -4.17 -9.53 41.45
C PRO A 151 -4.69 -8.74 40.24
N VAL A 152 -4.66 -9.29 39.01
CA VAL A 152 -4.94 -8.51 37.79
C VAL A 152 -6.34 -8.76 37.19
N ASN A 153 -7.14 -9.62 37.81
CA ASN A 153 -8.44 -10.08 37.32
C ASN A 153 -9.64 -9.17 37.65
N ASP A 154 -9.44 -8.09 38.41
CA ASP A 154 -10.55 -7.21 38.80
C ASP A 154 -11.26 -6.59 37.58
N GLY A 155 -12.56 -6.86 37.46
CA GLY A 155 -13.39 -6.41 36.34
C GLY A 155 -13.01 -6.97 34.97
N VAL A 156 -12.29 -8.10 34.90
CA VAL A 156 -11.84 -8.76 33.66
C VAL A 156 -12.70 -9.99 33.38
N ARG A 157 -13.28 -10.08 32.18
CA ARG A 157 -14.10 -11.23 31.75
C ARG A 157 -13.31 -12.25 30.92
N GLY A 158 -12.25 -11.79 30.27
CA GLY A 158 -11.38 -12.60 29.43
C GLY A 158 -10.57 -11.73 28.47
N VAL A 159 -9.66 -12.38 27.76
CA VAL A 159 -8.74 -11.73 26.83
C VAL A 159 -8.71 -12.47 25.49
N LEU A 160 -8.67 -11.71 24.40
CA LEU A 160 -8.38 -12.19 23.05
C LEU A 160 -6.89 -11.97 22.76
N THR A 161 -6.22 -13.01 22.29
CA THR A 161 -4.79 -12.99 21.99
C THR A 161 -4.56 -13.48 20.57
N LEU A 162 -3.84 -12.71 19.77
CA LEU A 162 -3.53 -13.06 18.38
C LEU A 162 -2.86 -14.44 18.28
N THR A 163 -3.34 -15.26 17.35
CA THR A 163 -2.73 -16.54 16.98
C THR A 163 -2.43 -16.53 15.48
N TRP A 164 -1.16 -16.48 15.11
CA TRP A 164 -0.71 -16.46 13.71
C TRP A 164 0.61 -17.24 13.57
N GLN A 165 1.01 -17.51 12.33
CA GLN A 165 2.41 -17.71 11.95
C GLN A 165 3.22 -16.39 12.06
N SER A 166 4.52 -16.49 12.25
CA SER A 166 5.43 -15.35 12.22
C SER A 166 5.90 -15.07 10.79
N THR A 167 5.99 -13.80 10.39
CA THR A 167 6.62 -13.35 9.13
C THR A 167 7.61 -12.21 9.39
N GLY A 168 8.48 -11.88 8.43
CA GLY A 168 9.35 -10.70 8.53
C GLY A 168 8.52 -9.41 8.74
N GLY A 169 8.52 -8.87 9.97
CA GLY A 169 7.79 -7.64 10.33
C GLY A 169 6.43 -7.84 11.02
N ILE A 170 5.99 -9.08 11.23
CA ILE A 170 4.75 -9.41 11.97
C ILE A 170 5.04 -10.63 12.85
N GLU A 171 5.16 -10.41 14.15
CA GLU A 171 5.42 -11.50 15.11
C GLU A 171 4.27 -11.63 16.12
N PRO A 172 3.64 -12.81 16.23
CA PRO A 172 2.55 -13.03 17.15
C PRO A 172 3.03 -13.11 18.62
N PRO A 173 2.09 -13.11 19.58
CA PRO A 173 2.34 -13.44 20.98
C PRO A 173 3.14 -14.73 21.17
N MET A 174 4.07 -14.70 22.13
CA MET A 174 4.95 -15.80 22.52
C MET A 174 4.82 -16.08 24.03
N SER A 175 5.61 -17.02 24.54
CA SER A 175 5.62 -17.38 25.97
C SER A 175 7.01 -17.22 26.59
N PHE A 176 7.15 -17.55 27.88
CA PHE A 176 8.41 -17.52 28.63
C PHE A 176 8.66 -18.84 29.35
N ASP A 177 9.93 -19.21 29.49
CA ASP A 177 10.38 -20.13 30.52
C ASP A 177 10.50 -19.32 31.82
N LEU A 178 9.61 -19.63 32.77
CA LEU A 178 9.52 -18.92 34.04
C LEU A 178 10.10 -19.77 35.17
N SER A 179 11.01 -19.18 35.95
CA SER A 179 11.51 -19.77 37.18
C SER A 179 10.44 -19.75 38.29
N PRO A 180 10.57 -20.54 39.37
CA PRO A 180 9.54 -20.68 40.40
C PRO A 180 9.15 -19.39 41.15
N GLU A 181 9.98 -18.35 41.10
CA GLU A 181 9.71 -17.05 41.72
C GLU A 181 8.64 -16.24 40.96
N TRP A 182 8.30 -16.65 39.74
CA TRP A 182 7.29 -16.01 38.92
C TRP A 182 5.90 -16.57 39.18
N THR A 183 4.93 -15.67 39.34
CA THR A 183 3.51 -16.02 39.34
C THR A 183 2.91 -15.70 37.98
N THR A 184 2.45 -16.72 37.26
CA THR A 184 1.66 -16.51 36.04
C THR A 184 0.28 -16.00 36.42
N VAL A 185 -0.17 -14.88 35.84
CA VAL A 185 -1.45 -14.25 36.15
C VAL A 185 -2.39 -14.14 34.94
N VAL A 186 -1.88 -14.36 33.74
CA VAL A 186 -2.71 -14.60 32.55
C VAL A 186 -2.15 -15.79 31.78
N ARG A 187 -3.03 -16.73 31.43
CA ARG A 187 -2.71 -17.89 30.61
C ARG A 187 -3.53 -17.92 29.32
N GLY A 188 -3.00 -18.60 28.31
CA GLY A 188 -3.82 -19.07 27.19
C GLY A 188 -4.92 -20.02 27.66
N ALA A 189 -5.86 -20.33 26.77
CA ALA A 189 -6.87 -21.34 27.04
C ALA A 189 -6.25 -22.73 27.25
N GLU A 190 -7.00 -23.67 27.85
CA GLU A 190 -6.53 -25.03 28.14
C GLU A 190 -6.03 -25.80 26.91
N THR A 191 -6.47 -25.42 25.72
CA THR A 191 -6.10 -26.04 24.44
C THR A 191 -5.11 -25.21 23.62
N HIS A 192 -4.72 -24.04 24.12
CA HIS A 192 -3.69 -23.17 23.56
C HIS A 192 -2.32 -23.73 23.92
N ARG A 193 -1.44 -23.97 22.94
CA ARG A 193 -0.13 -24.61 23.15
C ARG A 193 0.96 -24.05 22.25
N GLY A 194 2.21 -24.39 22.58
CA GLY A 194 3.37 -24.11 21.74
C GLY A 194 3.35 -24.93 20.45
N VAL A 195 3.70 -24.28 19.34
CA VAL A 195 3.94 -24.87 18.02
C VAL A 195 5.29 -24.39 17.53
N LYS A 196 6.04 -25.27 16.87
CA LYS A 196 7.37 -24.96 16.35
C LYS A 196 7.30 -23.81 15.35
N GLU A 197 8.17 -22.82 15.56
CA GLU A 197 8.43 -21.77 14.58
C GLU A 197 9.36 -22.30 13.48
N THR A 198 9.06 -21.93 12.23
CA THR A 198 9.76 -22.38 11.02
C THR A 198 10.71 -21.35 10.44
N ARG A 199 10.69 -20.09 10.91
CA ARG A 199 11.68 -19.07 10.54
C ARG A 199 13.10 -19.48 10.95
N HIS A 200 14.06 -19.13 10.11
CA HIS A 200 15.45 -19.56 10.21
C HIS A 200 16.44 -18.42 10.53
N ASP A 201 15.97 -17.36 11.18
CA ASP A 201 16.82 -16.20 11.45
C ASP A 201 17.87 -16.56 12.51
N VAL A 202 19.14 -16.33 12.18
CA VAL A 202 20.28 -16.68 13.03
C VAL A 202 20.17 -16.04 14.42
N ILE A 203 19.68 -14.80 14.50
CA ILE A 203 19.55 -14.07 15.76
C ILE A 203 18.48 -14.66 16.71
N LEU A 204 17.53 -15.42 16.16
CA LEU A 204 16.43 -16.01 16.91
C LEU A 204 16.81 -17.40 17.46
N ALA A 205 17.79 -18.07 16.85
CA ALA A 205 18.21 -19.42 17.18
C ALA A 205 18.48 -19.66 18.68
N PRO A 206 19.13 -18.74 19.44
CA PRO A 206 19.35 -18.94 20.88
C PRO A 206 18.06 -18.95 21.72
N TRP A 207 16.99 -18.38 21.18
CA TRP A 207 15.70 -18.18 21.86
C TRP A 207 14.67 -19.25 21.48
N VAL A 208 14.93 -20.04 20.44
CA VAL A 208 14.10 -21.20 20.08
C VAL A 208 14.14 -22.22 21.21
N PRO A 209 12.98 -22.65 21.74
CA PRO A 209 12.96 -23.58 22.85
C PRO A 209 13.25 -25.02 22.37
N LYS A 210 13.85 -25.83 23.25
CA LYS A 210 14.10 -27.27 22.98
C LYS A 210 12.80 -28.09 23.01
N GLU A 211 11.92 -27.75 23.93
CA GLU A 211 10.59 -28.36 24.11
C GLU A 211 9.54 -27.26 23.95
N LEU A 212 8.39 -27.56 23.34
CA LEU A 212 7.31 -26.59 23.12
C LEU A 212 6.50 -26.34 24.41
N ALA A 213 5.87 -25.18 24.51
CA ALA A 213 5.09 -24.84 25.69
C ALA A 213 3.92 -25.80 25.87
N ALA A 214 3.74 -26.23 27.12
CA ALA A 214 2.59 -27.01 27.56
C ALA A 214 1.28 -26.22 27.35
N PRO A 215 0.13 -26.92 27.37
CA PRO A 215 -1.16 -26.26 27.25
C PRO A 215 -1.38 -25.18 28.33
N ALA A 216 -2.19 -24.17 28.01
CA ALA A 216 -2.38 -22.94 28.81
C ALA A 216 -1.04 -22.19 29.09
N PRO A 217 -0.28 -21.82 28.05
CA PRO A 217 1.01 -21.15 28.18
C PRO A 217 0.90 -19.82 28.93
N PRO A 218 1.95 -19.40 29.66
CA PRO A 218 1.97 -18.11 30.32
C PRO A 218 1.97 -16.98 29.29
N LEU A 219 1.01 -16.05 29.42
CA LEU A 219 0.94 -14.84 28.60
C LEU A 219 1.38 -13.59 29.37
N LEU A 220 1.06 -13.51 30.66
CA LEU A 220 1.52 -12.47 31.59
C LEU A 220 1.93 -13.11 32.91
N ALA A 221 3.10 -12.75 33.40
CA ALA A 221 3.59 -13.17 34.71
C ALA A 221 4.15 -11.99 35.50
N ILE A 222 4.13 -12.09 36.82
CA ILE A 222 4.57 -11.05 37.75
C ILE A 222 5.48 -11.64 38.84
N ARG A 223 6.40 -10.83 39.37
CA ARG A 223 7.20 -11.15 40.55
C ARG A 223 7.71 -9.91 41.28
N PRO A 224 7.98 -9.99 42.58
CA PRO A 224 8.85 -9.03 43.27
C PRO A 224 10.29 -9.13 42.75
N VAL A 225 10.98 -7.99 42.68
CA VAL A 225 12.42 -7.89 42.38
C VAL A 225 13.00 -6.73 43.18
N ASN A 226 13.99 -7.01 44.04
CA ASN A 226 14.53 -6.03 44.99
C ASN A 226 13.40 -5.40 45.84
N ALA A 227 13.39 -4.08 45.99
CA ALA A 227 12.29 -3.35 46.64
C ALA A 227 11.07 -3.14 45.71
N GLY A 228 11.22 -3.42 44.41
CA GLY A 228 10.24 -3.16 43.36
C GLY A 228 9.50 -4.41 42.88
N ARG A 229 8.85 -4.28 41.73
CA ARG A 229 8.05 -5.33 41.11
C ARG A 229 8.25 -5.34 39.60
N LEU A 230 8.19 -6.53 39.01
CA LEU A 230 8.37 -6.76 37.58
C LEU A 230 7.22 -7.59 37.03
N ALA A 231 6.73 -7.22 35.85
CA ALA A 231 5.81 -7.98 35.03
C ALA A 231 6.44 -8.26 33.66
N VAL A 232 6.21 -9.45 33.10
CA VAL A 232 6.60 -9.81 31.73
C VAL A 232 5.38 -10.23 30.93
N LEU A 233 5.27 -9.69 29.72
CA LEU A 233 4.16 -9.95 28.80
C LEU A 233 4.69 -10.57 27.51
N GLY A 234 4.10 -11.69 27.10
CA GLY A 234 4.49 -12.46 25.90
C GLY A 234 4.11 -11.78 24.59
N ILE A 235 3.41 -10.65 24.67
CA ILE A 235 2.93 -9.85 23.55
C ILE A 235 3.89 -8.69 23.31
N ARG A 236 4.20 -8.42 22.05
CA ARG A 236 5.04 -7.29 21.63
C ARG A 236 4.31 -5.97 21.82
N LYS A 237 5.06 -4.94 22.19
CA LYS A 237 4.57 -3.58 22.42
C LYS A 237 3.83 -3.02 21.20
N HIS A 238 4.28 -3.29 19.97
CA HIS A 238 3.61 -2.82 18.76
C HIS A 238 2.21 -3.42 18.55
N TRP A 239 1.80 -4.49 19.23
CA TRP A 239 0.43 -4.99 19.13
C TRP A 239 -0.55 -4.30 20.08
N ILE A 240 -0.05 -3.73 21.19
CA ILE A 240 -0.88 -3.37 22.34
C ILE A 240 -0.68 -1.94 22.83
N PHE A 241 0.53 -1.38 22.71
CA PHE A 241 0.86 -0.06 23.23
C PHE A 241 1.22 0.94 22.15
N THR A 242 1.88 0.49 21.08
CA THR A 242 2.19 1.32 19.91
C THR A 242 1.72 0.68 18.61
N PRO A 243 0.48 0.19 18.52
CA PRO A 243 -0.03 -0.27 17.24
C PRO A 243 -0.05 0.86 16.23
N PRO A 244 0.02 0.52 14.93
CA PRO A 244 -0.37 1.45 13.89
C PRO A 244 -1.75 2.02 14.21
N PRO A 245 -2.02 3.27 13.80
CA PRO A 245 -3.37 3.82 13.86
C PRO A 245 -4.34 2.87 13.20
N ASN A 246 -5.57 2.80 13.71
CA ASN A 246 -6.65 2.07 13.06
C ASN A 246 -6.37 0.57 12.86
N CYS A 247 -5.63 -0.08 13.77
CA CYS A 247 -5.40 -1.52 13.75
C CYS A 247 -6.57 -2.28 14.42
N PRO A 248 -7.51 -2.89 13.67
CA PRO A 248 -8.69 -3.51 14.27
C PRO A 248 -8.33 -4.73 15.12
N THR A 249 -7.23 -5.41 14.79
CA THR A 249 -6.70 -6.52 15.59
C THR A 249 -6.27 -6.07 16.97
N SER A 250 -5.53 -4.96 17.05
CA SER A 250 -5.13 -4.37 18.33
C SER A 250 -6.34 -3.88 19.12
N GLU A 251 -7.30 -3.23 18.46
CA GLU A 251 -8.52 -2.78 19.12
C GLU A 251 -9.38 -3.95 19.62
N ALA A 252 -9.51 -5.02 18.84
CA ALA A 252 -10.18 -6.26 19.24
C ALA A 252 -9.51 -6.92 20.44
N MET A 253 -8.17 -6.95 20.48
CA MET A 253 -7.41 -7.44 21.64
C MET A 253 -7.55 -6.53 22.86
N LEU A 254 -7.56 -5.21 22.70
CA LEU A 254 -7.50 -4.28 23.84
C LEU A 254 -8.86 -4.03 24.50
N THR A 255 -9.91 -3.80 23.69
CA THR A 255 -11.20 -3.28 24.19
C THR A 255 -12.43 -3.74 23.40
N ALA A 256 -12.41 -3.76 22.06
CA ALA A 256 -13.61 -3.96 21.25
C ALA A 256 -14.10 -5.41 21.25
N GLY A 257 -13.20 -6.38 21.42
CA GLY A 257 -13.53 -7.78 21.26
C GLY A 257 -13.66 -8.22 19.80
N ALA A 258 -14.06 -9.47 19.57
CA ALA A 258 -14.27 -10.03 18.23
C ALA A 258 -15.47 -10.99 18.23
N ALA A 259 -16.33 -10.89 17.21
CA ALA A 259 -17.50 -11.76 17.03
C ALA A 259 -18.35 -11.95 18.31
N GLY A 260 -18.58 -10.86 19.05
CA GLY A 260 -19.37 -10.86 20.28
C GLY A 260 -18.63 -11.31 21.55
N LYS A 261 -17.36 -11.73 21.46
CA LYS A 261 -16.52 -12.00 22.64
C LYS A 261 -15.79 -10.76 23.10
N PRO A 262 -15.85 -10.42 24.41
CA PRO A 262 -15.11 -9.30 24.95
C PRO A 262 -13.61 -9.62 25.05
N SER A 263 -12.80 -8.57 25.02
CA SER A 263 -11.40 -8.63 25.42
C SER A 263 -11.08 -7.46 26.33
N ASP A 264 -10.48 -7.76 27.48
CA ASP A 264 -10.24 -6.78 28.55
C ASP A 264 -8.73 -6.62 28.84
N TRP A 265 -7.84 -6.83 27.84
CA TRP A 265 -6.37 -6.68 28.01
C TRP A 265 -6.00 -5.32 28.61
N LEU A 266 -6.67 -4.25 28.20
CA LEU A 266 -6.40 -2.92 28.72
C LEU A 266 -6.71 -2.80 30.23
N ARG A 267 -7.80 -3.44 30.70
CA ARG A 267 -8.13 -3.53 32.12
C ARG A 267 -7.08 -4.35 32.88
N VAL A 268 -6.63 -5.47 32.31
CA VAL A 268 -5.51 -6.26 32.85
C VAL A 268 -4.26 -5.41 33.03
N PHE A 269 -3.91 -4.58 32.03
CA PHE A 269 -2.77 -3.67 32.13
C PHE A 269 -2.96 -2.64 33.23
N ALA A 270 -4.12 -1.98 33.31
CA ALA A 270 -4.41 -1.03 34.39
C ALA A 270 -4.27 -1.67 35.78
N ASN A 271 -4.79 -2.89 35.97
CA ASN A 271 -4.67 -3.61 37.23
C ASN A 271 -3.21 -4.00 37.53
N THR A 272 -2.47 -4.42 36.50
CA THR A 272 -1.03 -4.74 36.61
C THR A 272 -0.23 -3.50 36.99
N PHE A 273 -0.52 -2.33 36.40
CA PHE A 273 0.17 -1.08 36.74
C PHE A 273 -0.09 -0.65 38.19
N ARG A 274 -1.30 -0.85 38.72
CA ARG A 274 -1.57 -0.61 40.15
C ARG A 274 -0.75 -1.52 41.04
N TRP A 275 -0.67 -2.80 40.69
CA TRP A 275 0.18 -3.75 41.42
C TRP A 275 1.66 -3.39 41.33
N LEU A 276 2.16 -3.03 40.14
CA LEU A 276 3.56 -2.63 39.94
C LEU A 276 3.91 -1.34 40.70
N ALA A 277 2.99 -0.38 40.78
CA ALA A 277 3.21 0.92 41.41
C ALA A 277 3.24 0.86 42.95
N GLU A 278 2.60 -0.14 43.56
CA GLU A 278 2.38 -0.20 45.01
C GLU A 278 3.65 0.04 45.87
N PRO A 279 4.82 -0.56 45.58
CA PRO A 279 6.02 -0.34 46.40
C PRO A 279 6.53 1.10 46.30
N SER A 280 6.60 1.65 45.07
CA SER A 280 7.04 3.03 44.84
C SER A 280 6.08 4.07 45.46
N LEU A 281 4.78 3.82 45.42
CA LEU A 281 3.77 4.67 46.07
C LEU A 281 3.94 4.68 47.59
N LYS A 282 4.22 3.51 48.19
CA LYS A 282 4.55 3.40 49.62
C LYS A 282 5.88 4.08 49.96
N ALA A 283 6.81 4.13 49.03
CA ALA A 283 8.09 4.82 49.16
C ALA A 283 8.01 6.34 48.88
N GLY A 284 6.81 6.89 48.62
CA GLY A 284 6.62 8.32 48.35
C GLY A 284 7.07 8.78 46.96
N LEU A 285 7.31 7.84 46.04
CA LEU A 285 7.63 8.12 44.63
C LEU A 285 6.33 8.23 43.81
N GLY A 286 6.39 8.92 42.67
CA GLY A 286 5.24 9.17 41.80
C GLY A 286 4.86 10.65 41.69
N GLY A 287 3.65 10.92 41.21
CA GLY A 287 3.10 12.29 41.15
C GLY A 287 3.21 12.97 39.78
N ALA A 288 3.76 12.32 38.75
CA ALA A 288 3.56 12.77 37.38
C ALA A 288 2.07 12.67 37.01
N THR A 289 1.59 13.67 36.28
CA THR A 289 0.26 13.69 35.66
C THR A 289 0.41 13.50 34.17
N THR A 290 -0.65 13.03 33.52
CA THR A 290 -0.68 12.86 32.07
C THR A 290 -0.51 14.23 31.40
N PRO A 291 0.57 14.47 30.64
CA PRO A 291 0.75 15.75 29.98
C PRO A 291 -0.36 16.01 28.94
N ASP A 292 -0.79 17.27 28.80
CA ASP A 292 -1.82 17.61 27.79
C ASP A 292 -1.36 17.26 26.36
N ALA A 293 -0.07 17.44 26.06
CA ALA A 293 0.51 17.03 24.77
C ALA A 293 0.50 15.50 24.53
N VAL A 294 0.26 14.68 25.56
CA VAL A 294 0.08 13.23 25.43
C VAL A 294 -1.40 12.87 25.23
N LEU A 295 -2.34 13.62 25.83
CA LEU A 295 -3.79 13.43 25.67
C LEU A 295 -4.37 14.09 24.41
N ASN A 296 -3.78 15.21 24.03
CA ASN A 296 -4.17 16.08 22.94
C ASN A 296 -2.89 16.48 22.18
N PRO A 297 -2.18 15.52 21.57
CA PRO A 297 -0.97 15.82 20.83
C PRO A 297 -1.27 16.88 19.78
N PRO A 298 -0.49 17.99 19.73
CA PRO A 298 -0.70 19.00 18.72
C PRO A 298 -0.53 18.36 17.33
N PRO A 299 -1.27 18.84 16.32
CA PRO A 299 -1.05 18.33 14.99
C PRO A 299 0.38 18.58 14.55
N TYR A 300 1.00 17.60 13.92
CA TYR A 300 2.31 17.80 13.32
C TYR A 300 2.11 18.73 12.12
N ILE A 301 2.80 19.86 12.12
CA ILE A 301 2.73 20.84 11.03
C ILE A 301 3.98 20.65 10.16
N TRP A 302 3.83 19.99 9.02
CA TRP A 302 4.82 20.00 7.94
C TRP A 302 5.20 21.43 7.56
N GLU A 303 6.50 21.69 7.56
CA GLU A 303 7.07 22.93 7.05
C GLU A 303 6.69 23.13 5.58
N LYS A 304 6.43 24.39 5.22
CA LYS A 304 6.19 24.77 3.83
C LYS A 304 7.41 24.48 2.97
N VAL A 305 7.18 23.99 1.76
CA VAL A 305 8.28 23.72 0.83
C VAL A 305 8.92 25.06 0.41
N GLY A 306 10.24 25.18 0.51
CA GLY A 306 10.98 26.34 0.00
C GLY A 306 10.73 26.58 -1.49
N ARG A 307 10.93 27.81 -1.99
CA ARG A 307 10.80 28.09 -3.43
C ARG A 307 11.88 27.33 -4.22
N ILE A 308 11.47 26.63 -5.26
CA ILE A 308 12.40 25.91 -6.14
C ILE A 308 12.94 26.90 -7.17
N ASP A 309 14.25 27.17 -7.10
CA ASP A 309 14.94 27.96 -8.11
C ASP A 309 15.41 27.07 -9.26
N TRP A 310 14.53 26.97 -10.24
CA TRP A 310 14.70 26.21 -11.46
C TRP A 310 15.85 26.70 -12.36
N SER A 311 16.38 27.90 -12.14
CA SER A 311 17.57 28.37 -12.86
C SER A 311 18.87 27.68 -12.41
N LYS A 312 18.86 27.06 -11.21
CA LYS A 312 20.00 26.32 -10.66
C LYS A 312 20.09 24.87 -11.14
N THR A 313 19.08 24.39 -11.87
CA THR A 313 19.16 23.06 -12.50
C THR A 313 20.10 23.16 -13.71
N PRO A 314 21.17 22.35 -13.78
CA PRO A 314 22.12 22.43 -14.89
C PRO A 314 21.42 22.10 -16.21
N ALA A 315 21.74 22.87 -17.25
CA ALA A 315 21.34 22.54 -18.62
C ALA A 315 21.95 21.19 -19.03
N VAL A 316 21.23 20.43 -19.88
CA VAL A 316 21.67 19.10 -20.32
C VAL A 316 23.09 19.11 -20.88
N THR A 317 23.46 20.12 -21.66
CA THR A 317 24.82 20.36 -22.20
C THR A 317 25.91 20.26 -21.13
N ASN A 318 25.61 20.66 -19.89
CA ASN A 318 26.56 20.77 -18.78
C ASN A 318 26.47 19.57 -17.83
N ILE A 319 25.56 18.62 -18.08
CA ILE A 319 25.48 17.38 -17.33
C ILE A 319 26.54 16.43 -17.89
N PRO A 320 27.46 15.91 -17.05
CA PRO A 320 28.42 14.91 -17.49
C PRO A 320 27.71 13.62 -17.87
N ASP A 321 28.26 12.91 -18.84
CA ASP A 321 27.74 11.61 -19.23
C ASP A 321 27.78 10.65 -18.03
N GLN A 322 26.71 9.89 -17.85
CA GLN A 322 26.62 8.87 -16.83
C GLN A 322 27.53 7.70 -17.18
N PRO A 323 28.06 6.96 -16.18
CA PRO A 323 28.88 5.79 -16.43
C PRO A 323 28.21 4.77 -17.35
N GLN A 324 29.01 4.02 -18.11
CA GLN A 324 28.54 3.07 -19.12
C GLN A 324 29.16 1.69 -18.90
N TYR A 325 28.83 1.03 -17.79
CA TYR A 325 29.31 -0.33 -17.51
C TYR A 325 28.43 -1.34 -18.24
N ARG A 326 28.99 -2.03 -19.24
CA ARG A 326 28.26 -2.91 -20.14
C ARG A 326 28.49 -4.38 -19.79
N GLY A 327 27.44 -5.19 -19.89
CA GLY A 327 27.55 -6.63 -19.69
C GLY A 327 26.46 -7.45 -20.38
N LEU A 328 26.68 -8.75 -20.41
CA LEU A 328 25.76 -9.76 -20.96
C LEU A 328 25.14 -10.58 -19.85
N VAL A 329 23.91 -11.05 -20.07
CA VAL A 329 23.18 -11.92 -19.14
C VAL A 329 22.71 -13.17 -19.87
N GLY A 330 23.07 -14.35 -19.37
CA GLY A 330 22.60 -15.62 -19.93
C GLY A 330 23.67 -16.71 -20.12
N ALA A 331 24.90 -16.53 -19.63
CA ALA A 331 25.94 -17.56 -19.77
C ALA A 331 25.55 -18.84 -19.01
N ARG A 332 25.78 -20.01 -19.61
CA ARG A 332 25.57 -21.32 -18.99
C ARG A 332 26.83 -22.15 -19.07
N THR A 333 27.30 -22.62 -17.93
CA THR A 333 28.53 -23.42 -17.82
C THR A 333 28.25 -24.91 -17.95
N ALA A 334 29.32 -25.70 -17.94
CA ALA A 334 29.26 -27.16 -17.81
C ALA A 334 28.64 -27.66 -16.49
N LEU A 335 28.39 -26.78 -15.51
CA LEU A 335 27.75 -27.15 -14.24
C LEU A 335 26.26 -27.53 -14.44
N SER A 336 25.56 -26.89 -15.40
CA SER A 336 24.18 -27.23 -15.76
C SER A 336 24.01 -27.73 -17.20
N SER A 337 23.85 -26.82 -18.17
CA SER A 337 23.34 -27.11 -19.52
C SER A 337 24.18 -26.52 -20.64
N GLY A 338 25.24 -25.79 -20.33
CA GLY A 338 26.17 -25.26 -21.33
C GLY A 338 27.51 -25.99 -21.33
N LYS A 339 28.53 -25.32 -21.85
CA LYS A 339 29.91 -25.79 -21.95
C LYS A 339 30.87 -24.77 -21.34
N GLY A 340 32.09 -25.21 -21.04
CA GLY A 340 33.12 -24.35 -20.48
C GLY A 340 32.92 -24.01 -19.01
N THR A 341 33.90 -23.30 -18.45
CA THR A 341 33.95 -22.89 -17.06
C THR A 341 33.60 -21.41 -16.90
N VAL A 342 33.33 -20.95 -15.67
CA VAL A 342 33.16 -19.53 -15.37
C VAL A 342 34.37 -18.72 -15.84
N ALA A 343 35.59 -19.25 -15.68
CA ALA A 343 36.82 -18.59 -16.09
C ALA A 343 36.89 -18.39 -17.62
N ASP A 344 36.44 -19.37 -18.42
CA ASP A 344 36.40 -19.26 -19.88
C ASP A 344 35.44 -18.15 -20.33
N TYR A 345 34.25 -18.09 -19.73
CA TYR A 345 33.27 -17.04 -20.00
C TYR A 345 33.75 -15.65 -19.55
N ALA A 346 34.32 -15.55 -18.34
CA ALA A 346 34.86 -14.30 -17.82
C ALA A 346 36.01 -13.79 -18.68
N LYS A 347 36.91 -14.68 -19.13
CA LYS A 347 37.97 -14.34 -20.08
C LYS A 347 37.38 -13.83 -21.39
N ALA A 348 36.45 -14.56 -22.00
CA ALA A 348 35.82 -14.14 -23.25
C ALA A 348 35.09 -12.79 -23.12
N ALA A 349 34.48 -12.52 -21.96
CA ALA A 349 33.81 -11.26 -21.67
C ALA A 349 34.79 -10.09 -21.52
N LYS A 350 35.90 -10.29 -20.78
CA LYS A 350 36.98 -9.30 -20.64
C LYS A 350 37.63 -9.01 -22.00
N ASP A 351 37.92 -10.04 -22.79
CA ASP A 351 38.46 -9.92 -24.15
C ASP A 351 37.51 -9.15 -25.09
N ALA A 352 36.19 -9.26 -24.88
CA ALA A 352 35.16 -8.54 -25.61
C ALA A 352 34.85 -7.12 -25.04
N GLY A 353 35.61 -6.66 -24.04
CA GLY A 353 35.47 -5.33 -23.44
C GLY A 353 34.22 -5.16 -22.57
N LEU A 354 33.65 -6.24 -22.04
CA LEU A 354 32.55 -6.19 -21.07
C LEU A 354 33.09 -5.98 -19.65
N GLN A 355 32.31 -5.30 -18.81
CA GLN A 355 32.61 -5.05 -17.40
C GLN A 355 31.88 -6.03 -16.48
N PHE A 356 30.92 -6.79 -16.99
CA PHE A 356 30.35 -7.90 -16.25
C PHE A 356 29.73 -8.97 -17.16
N ILE A 357 29.59 -10.17 -16.63
CA ILE A 357 28.80 -11.25 -17.21
C ILE A 357 27.97 -11.93 -16.12
N VAL A 358 26.70 -12.22 -16.46
CA VAL A 358 25.78 -12.91 -15.55
C VAL A 358 25.51 -14.32 -16.05
N PHE A 359 25.75 -15.28 -15.17
CA PHE A 359 25.44 -16.70 -15.38
C PHE A 359 23.98 -16.97 -15.04
N MET A 360 23.34 -17.84 -15.82
CA MET A 360 21.92 -18.15 -15.70
C MET A 360 21.75 -19.67 -15.83
N GLU A 361 22.28 -20.41 -14.85
CA GLU A 361 22.28 -21.87 -14.83
C GLU A 361 20.85 -22.43 -14.78
N ASP A 362 20.66 -23.62 -15.34
CA ASP A 362 19.37 -24.34 -15.30
C ASP A 362 19.23 -25.07 -13.97
N SER A 363 18.33 -24.60 -13.10
CA SER A 363 18.16 -25.17 -11.75
C SER A 363 17.77 -26.65 -11.77
N LEU A 364 17.10 -27.13 -12.83
CA LEU A 364 16.71 -28.54 -12.94
C LEU A 364 17.90 -29.48 -13.18
N LYS A 365 19.10 -28.92 -13.47
CA LYS A 365 20.36 -29.67 -13.66
C LYS A 365 21.43 -29.30 -12.63
N MET A 366 21.06 -28.49 -11.64
CA MET A 366 21.92 -28.02 -10.57
C MET A 366 21.50 -28.68 -9.25
N ASP A 367 22.46 -28.77 -8.34
CA ASP A 367 22.26 -29.07 -6.93
C ASP A 367 22.99 -28.00 -6.08
N GLU A 368 22.89 -28.10 -4.75
CA GLU A 368 23.54 -27.16 -3.84
C GLU A 368 25.06 -27.13 -3.99
N ALA A 369 25.70 -28.29 -4.20
CA ALA A 369 27.15 -28.38 -4.35
C ALA A 369 27.65 -27.69 -5.64
N LYS A 370 26.96 -27.92 -6.77
CA LYS A 370 27.25 -27.23 -8.04
C LYS A 370 26.98 -25.74 -7.95
N TRP A 371 25.95 -25.32 -7.21
CA TRP A 371 25.66 -23.91 -6.97
C TRP A 371 26.78 -23.23 -6.18
N ASP A 372 27.23 -23.86 -5.09
CA ASP A 372 28.35 -23.35 -4.28
C ASP A 372 29.62 -23.24 -5.13
N GLN A 373 29.87 -24.23 -5.99
CA GLN A 373 30.96 -24.20 -6.96
C GLN A 373 30.82 -23.02 -7.95
N LEU A 374 29.64 -22.77 -8.50
CA LEU A 374 29.40 -21.62 -9.38
C LEU A 374 29.67 -20.30 -8.66
N ALA A 375 29.13 -20.13 -7.45
CA ALA A 375 29.26 -18.91 -6.67
C ALA A 375 30.72 -18.63 -6.30
N GLU A 376 31.48 -19.65 -5.89
CA GLU A 376 32.91 -19.52 -5.63
C GLU A 376 33.70 -19.14 -6.89
N GLN A 377 33.42 -19.80 -8.02
CA GLN A 377 34.07 -19.48 -9.29
C GLN A 377 33.76 -18.07 -9.78
N CYS A 378 32.51 -17.61 -9.62
CA CYS A 378 32.10 -16.25 -9.94
C CYS A 378 32.85 -15.22 -9.09
N LYS A 379 32.93 -15.46 -7.78
CA LYS A 379 33.71 -14.63 -6.86
C LYS A 379 35.19 -14.59 -7.25
N ALA A 380 35.78 -15.73 -7.60
CA ALA A 380 37.19 -15.81 -8.00
C ALA A 380 37.49 -15.13 -9.34
N ALA A 381 36.51 -15.08 -10.26
CA ALA A 381 36.66 -14.42 -11.56
C ALA A 381 36.40 -12.90 -11.52
N SER A 382 35.87 -12.39 -10.40
CA SER A 382 35.53 -10.99 -10.19
C SER A 382 36.70 -10.19 -9.59
N ASP A 383 36.81 -8.92 -9.97
CA ASP A 383 37.79 -7.95 -9.51
C ASP A 383 37.24 -6.52 -9.61
N ASP A 384 38.06 -5.50 -9.30
CA ASP A 384 37.64 -4.09 -9.32
C ASP A 384 37.21 -3.58 -10.72
N ALA A 385 37.58 -4.28 -11.79
CA ALA A 385 37.29 -3.91 -13.17
C ALA A 385 36.26 -4.83 -13.85
N PHE A 386 35.90 -5.96 -13.22
CA PHE A 386 34.99 -6.94 -13.79
C PHE A 386 34.18 -7.74 -12.77
N LEU A 387 32.89 -7.96 -13.03
CA LEU A 387 32.04 -8.84 -12.21
C LEU A 387 31.55 -10.07 -12.97
N ALA A 388 31.80 -11.26 -12.43
CA ALA A 388 31.13 -12.50 -12.78
C ALA A 388 30.02 -12.76 -11.74
N VAL A 389 28.77 -12.83 -12.20
CA VAL A 389 27.60 -12.82 -11.30
C VAL A 389 26.85 -14.14 -11.40
N PRO A 390 26.63 -14.84 -10.28
CA PRO A 390 25.87 -16.09 -10.29
C PRO A 390 24.36 -15.82 -10.43
N GLY A 391 23.66 -16.74 -11.09
CA GLY A 391 22.22 -16.66 -11.31
C GLY A 391 21.63 -17.99 -11.80
N LEU A 392 20.31 -18.09 -11.67
CA LEU A 392 19.53 -19.29 -11.95
C LEU A 392 18.31 -18.94 -12.81
N THR A 393 17.99 -19.86 -13.71
CA THR A 393 16.64 -20.02 -14.26
C THR A 393 15.98 -21.23 -13.62
N TYR A 394 14.68 -21.13 -13.36
CA TYR A 394 13.89 -22.21 -12.77
C TYR A 394 12.46 -22.18 -13.28
N GLU A 395 11.75 -23.29 -13.12
CA GLU A 395 10.35 -23.46 -13.52
C GLU A 395 9.46 -23.74 -12.31
N ASP A 396 8.20 -23.35 -12.41
CA ASP A 396 7.16 -23.67 -11.42
C ASP A 396 6.23 -24.80 -11.89
N ALA A 397 5.30 -25.19 -11.02
CA ALA A 397 4.36 -26.28 -11.30
C ALA A 397 3.43 -26.03 -12.50
N GLN A 398 3.33 -24.78 -12.99
CA GLN A 398 2.54 -24.40 -14.16
C GLN A 398 3.37 -24.34 -15.45
N GLY A 399 4.70 -24.43 -15.35
CA GLY A 399 5.61 -24.27 -16.49
C GLY A 399 5.94 -22.81 -16.80
N ASN A 400 5.82 -21.90 -15.82
CA ASN A 400 6.34 -20.55 -15.97
C ASN A 400 7.86 -20.55 -15.83
N HIS A 401 8.53 -19.72 -16.63
CA HIS A 401 9.96 -19.54 -16.64
C HIS A 401 10.36 -18.34 -15.78
N LEU A 402 10.97 -18.62 -14.64
CA LEU A 402 11.44 -17.63 -13.67
C LEU A 402 12.97 -17.52 -13.68
N TYR A 403 13.46 -16.44 -13.08
CA TYR A 403 14.89 -16.26 -12.88
C TYR A 403 15.22 -15.43 -11.63
N ALA A 404 16.46 -15.58 -11.16
CA ALA A 404 17.08 -14.66 -10.21
C ALA A 404 18.60 -14.61 -10.42
N PHE A 405 19.21 -13.43 -10.34
CA PHE A 405 20.67 -13.25 -10.31
C PHE A 405 21.09 -12.13 -9.36
N ALA A 406 22.20 -12.39 -8.67
CA ALA A 406 22.94 -11.51 -7.76
C ALA A 406 23.86 -12.39 -6.91
N ASP A 407 24.85 -11.78 -6.25
CA ASP A 407 25.76 -12.47 -5.33
C ASP A 407 25.04 -13.08 -4.10
N LYS A 408 23.80 -12.64 -3.84
CA LYS A 408 22.94 -13.11 -2.75
C LYS A 408 21.96 -14.20 -3.16
N VAL A 409 21.91 -14.57 -4.45
CA VAL A 409 21.08 -15.69 -4.90
C VAL A 409 21.55 -16.97 -4.24
N ARG A 410 20.59 -17.87 -3.98
CA ARG A 410 20.83 -19.17 -3.36
C ARG A 410 20.09 -20.25 -4.14
N MET A 411 20.61 -21.47 -4.09
CA MET A 411 19.92 -22.64 -4.63
C MET A 411 18.58 -22.85 -3.92
N LEU A 412 17.55 -23.25 -4.67
CA LEU A 412 16.23 -23.54 -4.12
C LEU A 412 16.29 -24.68 -3.10
N LYS A 413 15.67 -24.51 -1.93
CA LYS A 413 15.64 -25.54 -0.89
C LYS A 413 14.73 -26.70 -1.30
N PRO A 414 15.03 -27.96 -0.92
CA PRO A 414 14.15 -29.10 -1.17
C PRO A 414 12.70 -28.89 -0.68
N SER A 415 12.51 -28.16 0.43
CA SER A 415 11.18 -27.85 0.97
C SER A 415 10.33 -26.92 0.09
N MET A 416 10.93 -26.22 -0.88
CA MET A 416 10.26 -25.32 -1.81
C MET A 416 9.93 -26.01 -3.14
N LEU A 417 10.40 -27.24 -3.35
CA LEU A 417 10.39 -27.92 -4.63
C LEU A 417 9.39 -29.08 -4.65
N LEU A 418 8.89 -29.36 -5.84
CA LEU A 418 8.21 -30.59 -6.19
C LEU A 418 9.22 -31.73 -6.41
N PRO A 419 8.78 -33.00 -6.44
CA PRO A 419 9.66 -34.15 -6.65
C PRO A 419 10.51 -34.09 -7.93
N ASP A 420 10.08 -33.32 -8.94
CA ASP A 420 10.79 -33.13 -10.20
C ASP A 420 11.70 -31.89 -10.22
N GLY A 421 11.86 -31.21 -9.07
CA GLY A 421 12.74 -30.05 -8.91
C GLY A 421 12.12 -28.70 -9.28
N ARG A 422 10.85 -28.65 -9.69
CA ARG A 422 10.14 -27.39 -9.96
C ARG A 422 9.66 -26.71 -8.69
N LEU A 423 9.51 -25.38 -8.72
CA LEU A 423 8.97 -24.62 -7.60
C LEU A 423 7.52 -25.05 -7.28
N ALA A 424 7.24 -25.30 -6.00
CA ALA A 424 5.98 -25.91 -5.53
C ALA A 424 4.80 -24.92 -5.45
N THR A 425 4.41 -24.34 -6.58
CA THR A 425 3.25 -23.44 -6.75
C THR A 425 1.91 -24.21 -6.82
N VAL A 426 1.78 -25.32 -6.08
CA VAL A 426 0.60 -26.20 -6.03
C VAL A 426 -0.32 -25.95 -4.81
N GLN A 427 0.03 -24.95 -3.99
CA GLN A 427 -0.72 -24.56 -2.81
C GLN A 427 -1.94 -23.70 -3.17
N GLN A 428 -2.89 -23.54 -2.23
CA GLN A 428 -4.02 -22.62 -2.44
C GLN A 428 -3.54 -21.18 -2.70
N MET A 429 -2.56 -20.70 -1.93
CA MET A 429 -1.81 -19.48 -2.26
C MET A 429 -0.60 -19.86 -3.11
N ARG A 430 -0.80 -19.94 -4.44
CA ARG A 430 0.23 -20.40 -5.39
C ARG A 430 1.53 -19.59 -5.34
N SER A 431 1.43 -18.29 -5.03
CA SER A 431 2.59 -17.38 -4.89
C SER A 431 3.49 -17.69 -3.69
N ARG A 432 3.04 -18.52 -2.73
CA ARG A 432 3.72 -18.75 -1.45
C ARG A 432 5.14 -19.28 -1.62
N ALA A 433 5.33 -20.29 -2.47
CA ALA A 433 6.66 -20.87 -2.69
C ALA A 433 7.64 -19.84 -3.25
N TYR A 434 7.16 -18.95 -4.13
CA TYR A 434 8.00 -17.88 -4.66
C TYR A 434 8.28 -16.79 -3.62
N PHE A 435 7.30 -16.45 -2.78
CA PHE A 435 7.49 -15.54 -1.65
C PHE A 435 8.51 -16.08 -0.64
N ASP A 436 8.42 -17.36 -0.27
CA ASP A 436 9.35 -17.98 0.66
C ASP A 436 10.78 -18.00 0.09
N TYR A 437 10.93 -18.17 -1.22
CA TYR A 437 12.24 -18.05 -1.87
C TYR A 437 12.75 -16.61 -1.87
N ASP A 438 11.95 -15.68 -2.39
CA ASP A 438 12.36 -14.30 -2.63
C ASP A 438 12.49 -13.48 -1.34
N ASN A 439 11.41 -13.41 -0.56
CA ASN A 439 11.34 -12.55 0.62
C ASN A 439 12.01 -13.16 1.83
N GLU A 440 11.78 -14.45 2.10
CA GLU A 440 12.25 -15.07 3.33
C GLU A 440 13.66 -15.63 3.19
N TYR A 441 14.02 -16.20 2.03
CA TYR A 441 15.29 -16.91 1.89
C TYR A 441 16.43 -16.08 1.28
N ILE A 442 16.17 -15.28 0.24
CA ILE A 442 17.17 -14.37 -0.36
C ILE A 442 16.97 -12.90 0.04
N ALA A 443 16.00 -12.62 0.92
CA ALA A 443 15.75 -11.30 1.50
C ALA A 443 15.62 -10.18 0.46
N GLN A 444 15.01 -10.49 -0.68
CA GLN A 444 14.77 -9.53 -1.75
C GLN A 444 16.04 -8.95 -2.42
N GLN A 445 17.23 -9.52 -2.16
CA GLN A 445 18.52 -8.94 -2.55
C GLN A 445 18.98 -9.31 -3.98
N ALA A 446 18.06 -9.67 -4.88
CA ALA A 446 18.36 -10.13 -6.24
C ALA A 446 17.56 -9.40 -7.33
N ILE A 447 18.10 -9.37 -8.55
CA ILE A 447 17.34 -9.05 -9.76
C ILE A 447 16.61 -10.31 -10.19
N ARG A 448 15.29 -10.22 -10.39
CA ARG A 448 14.44 -11.40 -10.60
C ARG A 448 13.15 -11.07 -11.34
N GLY A 449 12.54 -12.12 -11.86
CA GLY A 449 11.23 -12.06 -12.49
C GLY A 449 10.96 -13.27 -13.37
N TYR A 450 10.22 -13.01 -14.44
CA TYR A 450 9.81 -14.00 -15.44
C TYR A 450 10.50 -13.69 -16.76
N TRP A 451 10.77 -14.72 -17.54
CA TRP A 451 11.32 -14.58 -18.89
C TRP A 451 10.57 -15.48 -19.86
N ASN A 452 10.86 -15.36 -21.16
CA ASN A 452 10.16 -16.10 -22.22
C ASN A 452 8.63 -15.99 -22.06
N HIS A 453 8.15 -14.75 -21.97
CA HIS A 453 6.81 -14.41 -21.47
C HIS A 453 5.69 -15.09 -22.24
N ARG A 454 5.90 -15.35 -23.54
CA ARG A 454 4.91 -16.01 -24.41
C ARG A 454 4.77 -17.51 -24.15
N ALA A 455 5.80 -18.15 -23.60
CA ALA A 455 5.78 -19.57 -23.25
C ALA A 455 5.20 -19.81 -21.85
N ASN A 456 5.10 -18.77 -21.03
CA ASN A 456 4.56 -18.87 -19.68
C ASN A 456 3.07 -19.18 -19.72
N PHE A 457 2.64 -20.01 -18.77
CA PHE A 457 1.23 -20.30 -18.54
C PHE A 457 0.48 -19.07 -18.03
N LEU A 458 1.15 -18.29 -17.17
CA LEU A 458 0.66 -17.00 -16.71
C LEU A 458 0.82 -15.92 -17.78
N HIS A 459 -0.22 -15.12 -17.90
CA HIS A 459 -0.15 -13.87 -18.64
C HIS A 459 0.61 -12.82 -17.81
N PHE A 460 1.48 -12.01 -18.42
CA PHE A 460 2.34 -11.02 -17.73
C PHE A 460 1.57 -10.02 -16.85
N ALA A 461 0.30 -9.78 -17.18
CA ALA A 461 -0.64 -9.00 -16.37
C ALA A 461 -0.71 -9.49 -14.91
N ASP A 462 -0.59 -10.81 -14.70
CA ASP A 462 -0.76 -11.47 -13.41
C ASP A 462 0.57 -11.89 -12.76
N TYR A 463 1.73 -11.53 -13.33
CA TYR A 463 3.00 -11.74 -12.64
C TYR A 463 3.07 -11.01 -11.30
N LYS A 464 3.78 -11.63 -10.35
CA LYS A 464 3.98 -11.16 -8.96
C LYS A 464 5.44 -11.37 -8.54
N LEU A 465 5.88 -10.63 -7.51
CA LEU A 465 7.18 -10.79 -6.83
C LEU A 465 8.41 -10.63 -7.75
N TYR A 466 8.36 -9.68 -8.69
CA TYR A 466 9.45 -9.38 -9.60
C TYR A 466 9.90 -7.93 -9.49
N ASN A 467 11.14 -7.62 -9.88
CA ASN A 467 11.67 -6.25 -9.87
C ASN A 467 12.36 -5.86 -11.19
N SER A 468 12.35 -6.78 -12.16
CA SER A 468 12.96 -6.58 -13.47
C SER A 468 12.15 -7.30 -14.54
N PHE A 469 12.27 -6.83 -15.78
CA PHE A 469 11.47 -7.32 -16.89
C PHE A 469 12.34 -7.51 -18.13
N PRO A 470 12.58 -8.76 -18.57
CA PRO A 470 13.30 -9.03 -19.81
C PRO A 470 12.48 -8.57 -21.01
N ILE A 471 13.01 -7.61 -21.76
CA ILE A 471 12.32 -7.05 -22.94
C ILE A 471 12.66 -7.88 -24.17
N TYR A 472 13.93 -8.25 -24.33
CA TYR A 472 14.39 -9.10 -25.42
C TYR A 472 15.12 -10.30 -24.83
N SER A 473 14.80 -11.50 -25.32
CA SER A 473 15.46 -12.74 -24.91
C SER A 473 15.86 -13.55 -26.12
N PHE A 474 17.07 -14.08 -26.09
CA PHE A 474 17.67 -14.91 -27.13
C PHE A 474 18.22 -16.19 -26.50
N VAL A 475 18.16 -17.29 -27.26
CA VAL A 475 18.82 -18.56 -26.94
C VAL A 475 19.73 -18.90 -28.11
N ASP A 476 21.04 -18.96 -27.85
CA ASP A 476 22.09 -19.21 -28.86
C ASP A 476 21.96 -18.28 -30.09
N GLY A 477 21.61 -17.02 -29.84
CA GLY A 477 21.43 -15.98 -30.86
C GLY A 477 20.08 -15.98 -31.58
N ARG A 478 19.19 -16.95 -31.33
CA ARG A 478 17.81 -16.95 -31.83
C ARG A 478 16.91 -16.19 -30.87
N GLN A 479 16.18 -15.20 -31.37
CA GLN A 479 15.18 -14.49 -30.56
C GLN A 479 14.04 -15.44 -30.17
N VAL A 480 13.79 -15.56 -28.87
CA VAL A 480 12.65 -16.30 -28.32
C VAL A 480 11.58 -15.37 -27.76
N ASP A 481 11.94 -14.12 -27.44
CA ASP A 481 10.99 -13.15 -26.89
C ASP A 481 11.25 -11.70 -27.31
N ASN A 482 10.15 -10.93 -27.41
CA ASN A 482 10.10 -9.49 -27.61
C ASN A 482 8.86 -8.95 -26.90
N ALA A 483 9.10 -8.33 -25.75
CA ALA A 483 8.07 -7.89 -24.81
C ALA A 483 8.11 -6.37 -24.54
N LEU A 484 8.50 -5.57 -25.54
CA LEU A 484 8.53 -4.10 -25.40
C LEU A 484 7.14 -3.52 -25.13
N GLY A 485 6.08 -4.05 -25.76
CA GLY A 485 4.71 -3.56 -25.54
C GLY A 485 4.24 -3.83 -24.10
N GLU A 486 4.54 -5.01 -23.60
CA GLU A 486 4.26 -5.45 -22.24
C GLU A 486 5.06 -4.64 -21.22
N TYR A 487 6.33 -4.34 -21.50
CA TYR A 487 7.14 -3.43 -20.68
C TYR A 487 6.54 -2.03 -20.63
N LEU A 488 6.15 -1.46 -21.77
CA LEU A 488 5.50 -0.15 -21.82
C LEU A 488 4.19 -0.15 -21.04
N TYR A 489 3.38 -1.20 -21.15
CA TYR A 489 2.16 -1.37 -20.36
C TYR A 489 2.46 -1.34 -18.85
N LEU A 490 3.46 -2.11 -18.39
CA LEU A 490 3.82 -2.14 -16.97
C LEU A 490 4.23 -0.76 -16.46
N ASN A 491 4.99 0.01 -17.24
CA ASN A 491 5.33 1.39 -16.89
C ASN A 491 4.11 2.33 -16.95
N GLY A 492 3.16 2.07 -17.85
CA GLY A 492 1.86 2.76 -17.97
C GLY A 492 0.92 2.54 -16.79
N ILE A 493 1.20 1.56 -15.92
CA ILE A 493 0.48 1.37 -14.66
C ILE A 493 1.32 1.72 -13.43
N GLY A 494 2.41 2.49 -13.60
CA GLY A 494 3.29 2.86 -12.47
C GLY A 494 4.21 1.73 -12.00
N GLY A 495 4.46 0.73 -12.85
CA GLY A 495 5.51 -0.26 -12.61
C GLY A 495 6.90 0.38 -12.64
N CYS A 496 7.80 -0.13 -11.81
CA CYS A 496 9.17 0.39 -11.67
C CYS A 496 10.24 -0.67 -11.98
N GLN A 497 9.93 -1.60 -12.89
CA GLN A 497 10.83 -2.71 -13.20
C GLN A 497 12.06 -2.27 -14.00
N ALA A 498 13.22 -2.76 -13.57
CA ALA A 498 14.46 -2.59 -14.32
C ALA A 498 14.37 -3.32 -15.68
N PRO A 499 14.71 -2.65 -16.79
CA PRO A 499 14.77 -3.31 -18.09
C PRO A 499 15.98 -4.23 -18.12
N VAL A 500 15.78 -5.47 -18.57
CA VAL A 500 16.87 -6.42 -18.81
C VAL A 500 16.73 -7.03 -20.21
N ALA A 501 17.84 -7.57 -20.72
CA ALA A 501 17.87 -8.31 -21.96
C ALA A 501 18.71 -9.56 -21.75
N PHE A 502 18.23 -10.69 -22.26
CA PHE A 502 18.87 -11.99 -22.09
C PHE A 502 19.45 -12.49 -23.40
N GLU A 503 20.69 -12.93 -23.32
CA GLU A 503 21.49 -13.56 -24.35
C GLU A 503 21.94 -14.90 -23.80
N PHE A 504 21.06 -15.90 -23.78
CA PHE A 504 21.42 -17.24 -23.30
C PHE A 504 22.47 -17.84 -24.23
N MET A 505 23.63 -18.16 -23.65
CA MET A 505 24.80 -18.67 -24.34
C MET A 505 25.17 -20.03 -23.76
N SER A 506 25.27 -21.04 -24.63
CA SER A 506 25.67 -22.40 -24.28
C SER A 506 27.18 -22.66 -24.39
N GLU A 507 27.96 -21.76 -25.00
CA GLU A 507 29.43 -21.87 -25.03
C GLU A 507 30.17 -20.52 -24.99
N PRO A 508 31.39 -20.44 -24.40
CA PRO A 508 32.15 -19.20 -24.26
C PRO A 508 32.44 -18.47 -25.59
N ALA A 509 32.59 -19.22 -26.69
CA ALA A 509 32.86 -18.66 -28.01
C ALA A 509 31.75 -17.71 -28.51
N GLN A 510 30.53 -17.83 -27.97
CA GLN A 510 29.42 -16.96 -28.34
C GLN A 510 29.54 -15.55 -27.74
N VAL A 511 30.27 -15.39 -26.63
CA VAL A 511 30.35 -14.12 -25.88
C VAL A 511 30.81 -12.96 -26.75
N ALA A 512 31.89 -13.13 -27.52
CA ALA A 512 32.42 -12.08 -28.39
C ALA A 512 31.39 -11.62 -29.45
N ARG A 513 30.69 -12.59 -30.07
CA ARG A 513 29.67 -12.29 -31.07
C ARG A 513 28.47 -11.57 -30.46
N ARG A 514 28.01 -12.01 -29.27
CA ARG A 514 26.88 -11.37 -28.59
C ARG A 514 27.24 -10.01 -28.01
N ALA A 515 28.49 -9.80 -27.59
CA ALA A 515 28.97 -8.48 -27.16
C ALA A 515 29.05 -7.46 -28.31
N ALA A 516 29.26 -7.91 -29.54
CA ALA A 516 29.30 -7.06 -30.73
C ALA A 516 27.89 -6.71 -31.25
N ASP A 517 27.03 -7.71 -31.43
CA ASP A 517 25.76 -7.57 -32.16
C ASP A 517 24.50 -7.83 -31.32
N GLY A 518 24.67 -8.41 -30.13
CA GLY A 518 23.57 -8.78 -29.24
C GLY A 518 23.10 -7.63 -28.35
N TRP A 519 22.09 -7.93 -27.54
CA TRP A 519 21.58 -7.02 -26.52
C TRP A 519 22.41 -7.11 -25.25
N THR A 520 22.80 -5.95 -24.74
CA THR A 520 23.56 -5.78 -23.50
C THR A 520 22.76 -4.97 -22.50
N ILE A 521 23.06 -5.18 -21.22
CA ILE A 521 22.65 -4.27 -20.15
C ILE A 521 23.78 -3.25 -19.97
N VAL A 522 23.42 -1.98 -19.82
CA VAL A 522 24.36 -0.91 -19.46
C VAL A 522 23.92 -0.30 -18.13
N SER A 523 24.79 -0.39 -17.13
CA SER A 523 24.61 0.20 -15.81
C SER A 523 25.25 1.59 -15.75
N HIS A 524 24.50 2.54 -15.19
CA HIS A 524 24.99 3.86 -14.80
C HIS A 524 25.59 3.90 -13.39
N ARG A 525 25.49 2.79 -12.66
CA ARG A 525 26.19 2.58 -11.39
C ARG A 525 27.53 1.88 -11.64
N ASP A 526 28.56 2.28 -10.90
CA ASP A 526 29.85 1.60 -10.94
C ASP A 526 29.79 0.17 -10.40
N LEU A 527 30.83 -0.62 -10.72
CA LEU A 527 30.90 -2.04 -10.36
C LEU A 527 30.87 -2.23 -8.83
N LYS A 528 31.55 -1.36 -8.08
CA LYS A 528 31.56 -1.40 -6.61
C LYS A 528 30.15 -1.19 -6.03
N SER A 529 29.34 -0.36 -6.66
CA SER A 529 27.94 -0.12 -6.29
C SER A 529 26.99 -1.24 -6.72
N LEU A 530 27.41 -2.10 -7.65
CA LEU A 530 26.67 -3.29 -8.08
C LEU A 530 26.97 -4.52 -7.23
N ASP A 531 28.22 -4.70 -6.80
CA ASP A 531 28.67 -5.84 -5.99
C ASP A 531 27.83 -5.97 -4.70
N GLY A 532 27.14 -7.10 -4.55
CA GLY A 532 26.20 -7.40 -3.46
C GLY A 532 24.90 -6.58 -3.47
N ASN A 533 24.72 -5.66 -4.42
CA ASN A 533 23.62 -4.68 -4.46
C ASN A 533 23.03 -4.49 -5.87
N TRP A 534 23.02 -5.55 -6.68
CA TRP A 534 22.42 -5.57 -8.02
C TRP A 534 20.99 -5.06 -8.04
N HIS A 535 20.19 -5.46 -7.05
CA HIS A 535 18.79 -5.03 -6.87
C HIS A 535 18.63 -3.53 -6.56
N GLY A 536 19.68 -2.86 -6.09
CA GLY A 536 19.67 -1.42 -5.85
C GLY A 536 19.23 -0.67 -7.12
N GLY A 537 18.24 0.21 -7.02
CA GLY A 537 17.70 0.91 -8.19
C GLY A 537 16.69 0.14 -9.05
N ALA A 538 16.58 -1.19 -8.92
CA ALA A 538 15.43 -1.96 -9.43
C ALA A 538 14.21 -1.85 -8.48
N TYR A 539 14.46 -1.47 -7.22
CA TYR A 539 13.47 -1.15 -6.18
C TYR A 539 13.26 0.34 -5.99
N SER A 540 13.17 1.11 -7.07
CA SER A 540 12.95 2.54 -6.91
C SER A 540 11.48 2.87 -6.81
N PHE A 541 11.08 3.48 -5.68
CA PHE A 541 9.77 4.07 -5.47
C PHE A 541 9.46 5.26 -6.43
N SER A 542 10.34 5.62 -7.37
CA SER A 542 10.13 6.68 -8.38
C SER A 542 10.86 6.42 -9.71
N GLY A 543 11.32 5.18 -9.95
CA GLY A 543 12.32 4.89 -10.97
C GLY A 543 13.70 5.46 -10.60
N SER A 544 14.78 4.85 -11.09
CA SER A 544 16.15 5.26 -10.75
C SER A 544 16.92 5.78 -11.96
N GLY A 545 16.51 5.41 -13.18
CA GLY A 545 17.34 5.58 -14.36
C GLY A 545 18.72 4.93 -14.19
N ALA A 546 18.83 3.84 -13.40
CA ALA A 546 20.11 3.24 -13.05
C ALA A 546 20.71 2.37 -14.17
N GLN A 547 19.89 1.94 -15.14
CA GLN A 547 20.34 1.12 -16.26
C GLN A 547 19.42 1.26 -17.48
N TYR A 548 19.92 0.80 -18.62
CA TYR A 548 19.17 0.62 -19.86
C TYR A 548 19.66 -0.63 -20.60
N ILE A 549 18.94 -1.03 -21.64
CA ILE A 549 19.37 -2.12 -22.53
C ILE A 549 19.63 -1.60 -23.94
N THR A 550 20.59 -2.19 -24.64
CA THR A 550 20.93 -1.77 -26.00
C THR A 550 21.63 -2.85 -26.81
N ASN A 551 21.41 -2.84 -28.13
CA ASN A 551 22.27 -3.53 -29.10
C ASN A 551 23.05 -2.56 -30.00
N GLY A 552 23.17 -1.28 -29.63
CA GLY A 552 23.94 -0.30 -30.40
C GLY A 552 23.94 1.13 -29.83
N PRO A 553 22.81 1.86 -29.86
CA PRO A 553 22.74 3.24 -29.38
C PRO A 553 23.04 3.35 -27.88
N GLN A 554 23.54 4.50 -27.45
CA GLN A 554 23.85 4.79 -26.05
C GLN A 554 22.90 5.84 -25.48
N ILE A 555 22.54 5.66 -24.22
CA ILE A 555 21.88 6.68 -23.40
C ILE A 555 22.94 7.22 -22.45
N LEU A 556 23.40 8.44 -22.72
CA LEU A 556 24.52 9.07 -22.03
C LEU A 556 24.04 9.88 -20.82
N VAL A 557 22.87 10.50 -20.93
CA VAL A 557 22.19 11.18 -19.82
C VAL A 557 20.74 10.73 -19.81
N TRP A 558 20.24 10.33 -18.64
CA TRP A 558 18.84 10.06 -18.33
C TRP A 558 18.54 10.50 -16.91
N GLN A 559 18.03 11.73 -16.76
CA GLN A 559 17.75 12.34 -15.46
C GLN A 559 16.37 12.97 -15.41
N SER A 560 15.84 13.03 -14.19
CA SER A 560 14.50 13.56 -13.96
C SER A 560 14.37 14.32 -12.63
N PRO A 561 14.82 15.58 -12.60
CA PRO A 561 14.66 16.46 -11.43
C PRO A 561 13.19 16.68 -11.06
N ASN A 562 12.91 16.74 -9.75
CA ASN A 562 11.56 16.90 -9.17
C ASN A 562 10.54 15.85 -9.67
N ARG A 563 10.99 14.61 -9.91
CA ARG A 563 10.07 13.48 -10.17
C ARG A 563 9.21 13.11 -8.97
N LEU A 564 9.52 13.58 -7.76
CA LEU A 564 8.69 13.41 -6.58
C LEU A 564 8.23 14.79 -6.10
N CYS A 565 6.95 15.09 -6.32
CA CYS A 565 6.32 16.34 -5.95
C CYS A 565 5.60 16.20 -4.60
N GLU A 566 6.03 16.98 -3.60
CA GLU A 566 5.43 17.00 -2.26
C GLU A 566 4.93 18.41 -1.91
N PRO A 567 3.81 18.88 -2.45
CA PRO A 567 3.41 20.28 -2.31
C PRO A 567 2.86 20.62 -0.91
N ARG A 568 2.60 19.67 -0.01
CA ARG A 568 2.17 19.90 1.40
C ARG A 568 0.97 20.85 1.60
N GLY A 569 0.10 20.97 0.58
CA GLY A 569 -1.04 21.91 0.59
C GLY A 569 -0.83 23.20 -0.22
N GLU A 570 0.37 23.43 -0.75
CA GLU A 570 0.75 24.61 -1.54
C GLU A 570 0.26 24.52 -3.00
N TRP A 571 -1.02 24.26 -3.22
CA TRP A 571 -1.51 23.86 -4.54
C TRP A 571 -1.44 24.94 -5.62
N TRP A 572 -1.31 26.20 -5.23
CA TRP A 572 -1.24 27.34 -6.13
C TRP A 572 0.20 27.77 -6.46
N ARG A 573 1.22 27.07 -5.95
CA ARG A 573 2.65 27.36 -6.19
C ARG A 573 3.15 26.72 -7.50
N PRO A 574 3.36 27.47 -8.59
CA PRO A 574 3.73 26.90 -9.90
C PRO A 574 5.12 26.24 -9.90
N ASP A 575 6.06 26.73 -9.09
CA ASP A 575 7.43 26.19 -9.02
C ASP A 575 7.47 24.73 -8.54
N ILE A 576 6.57 24.34 -7.65
CA ILE A 576 6.49 22.96 -7.14
C ILE A 576 5.96 22.01 -8.21
N TRP A 577 5.10 22.51 -9.10
CA TRP A 577 4.45 21.72 -10.14
C TRP A 577 5.30 21.49 -11.39
N GLN A 578 6.51 22.03 -11.47
CA GLN A 578 7.38 21.80 -12.60
C GLN A 578 8.10 20.44 -12.49
N TYR A 579 8.08 19.67 -13.56
CA TYR A 579 8.74 18.38 -13.71
C TYR A 579 9.75 18.47 -14.86
N ARG A 580 10.99 17.99 -14.70
CA ARG A 580 11.98 18.01 -15.80
C ARG A 580 12.39 16.61 -16.22
N LEU A 581 12.57 16.45 -17.52
CA LEU A 581 13.20 15.29 -18.14
C LEU A 581 14.39 15.77 -18.95
N GLN A 582 15.55 15.17 -18.70
CA GLN A 582 16.82 15.56 -19.29
C GLN A 582 17.47 14.32 -19.89
N PHE A 583 17.79 14.36 -21.18
CA PHE A 583 18.45 13.24 -21.83
C PHE A 583 19.43 13.62 -22.92
N ARG A 584 20.45 12.76 -23.08
CA ARG A 584 21.43 12.78 -24.16
C ARG A 584 21.62 11.35 -24.65
N VAL A 585 21.57 11.17 -25.96
CA VAL A 585 21.71 9.87 -26.62
C VAL A 585 22.66 9.97 -27.80
N ALA A 586 23.34 8.86 -28.11
CA ALA A 586 24.33 8.82 -29.18
C ALA A 586 24.29 7.49 -29.95
N SER A 587 24.74 7.52 -31.20
CA SER A 587 25.05 6.32 -31.99
C SER A 587 26.08 6.65 -33.07
N GLU A 588 27.11 5.82 -33.19
CA GLU A 588 28.13 5.96 -34.24
C GLU A 588 27.54 5.82 -35.66
N ASN A 589 26.46 5.04 -35.80
CA ASN A 589 25.75 4.83 -37.06
C ASN A 589 24.74 5.95 -37.36
N GLY A 590 24.66 6.99 -36.52
CA GLY A 590 23.67 8.06 -36.62
C GLY A 590 22.30 7.66 -36.06
N LEU A 591 21.59 8.64 -35.50
CA LEU A 591 20.30 8.44 -34.85
C LEU A 591 19.16 8.57 -35.86
N LYS A 592 18.31 7.56 -35.93
CA LYS A 592 17.08 7.56 -36.74
C LYS A 592 15.95 8.23 -35.99
N SER A 593 15.66 7.78 -34.77
CA SER A 593 14.60 8.39 -33.96
C SER A 593 14.85 8.27 -32.46
N VAL A 594 14.35 9.25 -31.71
CA VAL A 594 14.34 9.25 -30.24
C VAL A 594 12.89 9.43 -29.79
N THR A 595 12.31 8.40 -29.17
CA THR A 595 10.89 8.38 -28.80
C THR A 595 10.76 8.33 -27.29
N LEU A 596 10.08 9.34 -26.73
CA LEU A 596 9.70 9.40 -25.34
C LEU A 596 8.25 8.94 -25.19
N TYR A 597 8.07 7.79 -24.54
CA TYR A 597 6.78 7.20 -24.21
C TYR A 597 6.34 7.63 -22.81
N ASP A 598 5.04 7.69 -22.56
CA ASP A 598 4.44 7.63 -21.22
C ASP A 598 3.79 6.25 -21.06
N GLY A 599 4.61 5.26 -20.67
CA GLY A 599 4.20 3.85 -20.74
C GLY A 599 3.62 3.46 -22.09
N ASP A 600 2.57 2.64 -22.09
CA ASP A 600 1.75 2.32 -23.28
C ASP A 600 0.64 3.35 -23.55
N ARG A 601 0.49 4.37 -22.68
CA ARG A 601 -0.61 5.33 -22.73
C ARG A 601 -0.53 6.22 -23.95
N GLN A 602 0.68 6.68 -24.30
CA GLN A 602 0.94 7.53 -25.46
C GLN A 602 2.43 7.75 -25.74
N VAL A 603 2.74 8.22 -26.94
CA VAL A 603 4.01 8.87 -27.25
C VAL A 603 3.93 10.34 -26.83
N LEU A 604 4.72 10.74 -25.83
CA LEU A 604 4.80 12.14 -25.38
C LEU A 604 5.46 13.01 -26.44
N ARG A 605 6.61 12.58 -26.95
CA ARG A 605 7.39 13.25 -28.00
C ARG A 605 8.17 12.24 -28.82
N ARG A 606 8.34 12.54 -30.11
CA ARG A 606 9.23 11.82 -31.01
C ARG A 606 10.10 12.80 -31.77
N TYR A 607 11.40 12.58 -31.72
CA TYR A 607 12.40 13.36 -32.43
C TYR A 607 12.97 12.54 -33.58
N GLN A 608 13.30 13.23 -34.69
CA GLN A 608 13.90 12.64 -35.89
C GLN A 608 15.24 13.36 -36.13
N PRO A 609 16.35 12.91 -35.52
CA PRO A 609 17.64 13.60 -35.64
C PRO A 609 18.29 13.46 -37.03
N ASN A 610 17.66 12.76 -37.98
CA ASN A 610 18.08 12.63 -39.37
C ASN A 610 19.53 12.17 -39.56
N GLY A 611 19.97 11.19 -38.77
CA GLY A 611 21.31 10.62 -38.86
C GLY A 611 22.37 11.33 -38.02
N ALA A 612 22.03 12.37 -37.25
CA ALA A 612 22.95 12.98 -36.30
C ALA A 612 23.52 11.95 -35.31
N LYS A 613 24.81 12.03 -35.00
CA LYS A 613 25.49 11.05 -34.11
C LYS A 613 25.15 11.23 -32.63
N SER A 614 24.67 12.41 -32.24
CA SER A 614 24.26 12.74 -30.89
C SER A 614 22.98 13.58 -30.94
N PHE A 615 22.15 13.44 -29.92
CA PHE A 615 20.94 14.23 -29.73
C PHE A 615 20.69 14.41 -28.23
N GLU A 616 20.36 15.62 -27.82
CA GLU A 616 20.03 15.92 -26.43
C GLU A 616 18.82 16.85 -26.35
N GLN A 617 18.09 16.73 -25.24
CA GLN A 617 16.93 17.57 -25.00
C GLN A 617 16.59 17.68 -23.51
N GLU A 618 16.06 18.85 -23.14
CA GLU A 618 15.34 19.06 -21.89
C GLU A 618 13.85 19.26 -22.18
N LEU A 619 12.99 18.59 -21.41
CA LEU A 619 11.57 18.85 -21.38
C LEU A 619 11.17 19.39 -20.02
N VAL A 620 10.43 20.48 -20.03
CA VAL A 620 9.71 21.00 -18.88
C VAL A 620 8.24 20.55 -19.00
N LEU A 621 7.85 19.70 -18.07
CA LEU A 621 6.52 19.11 -17.93
C LEU A 621 5.89 19.57 -16.61
N ALA A 622 4.65 19.15 -16.37
CA ALA A 622 3.90 19.48 -15.17
C ALA A 622 3.65 18.25 -14.30
N ASN A 623 3.95 18.31 -13.01
CA ASN A 623 3.59 17.33 -11.97
C ASN A 623 2.09 17.35 -11.62
N CYS A 624 1.24 17.95 -12.46
CA CYS A 624 -0.21 17.90 -12.32
C CYS A 624 -0.81 16.56 -12.78
N GLN A 625 0.01 15.66 -13.37
CA GLN A 625 -0.35 14.28 -13.67
C GLN A 625 0.84 13.33 -13.47
N GLN A 626 0.57 12.06 -13.16
CA GLN A 626 1.59 11.00 -13.11
C GLN A 626 1.86 10.41 -14.51
N PHE A 627 3.14 10.24 -14.84
CA PHE A 627 3.74 9.81 -16.09
C PHE A 627 4.77 8.73 -15.81
N GLY A 628 4.85 7.72 -16.67
CA GLY A 628 5.92 6.72 -16.72
C GLY A 628 6.85 6.90 -17.93
N PRO A 629 7.67 7.97 -17.98
CA PRO A 629 8.54 8.22 -19.12
C PRO A 629 9.55 7.12 -19.39
N VAL A 630 9.51 6.56 -20.61
CA VAL A 630 10.46 5.57 -21.13
C VAL A 630 11.06 6.08 -22.44
N LEU A 631 12.39 6.04 -22.56
CA LEU A 631 13.10 6.45 -23.76
C LEU A 631 13.42 5.23 -24.64
N VAL A 632 13.03 5.29 -25.91
CA VAL A 632 13.44 4.33 -26.94
C VAL A 632 14.20 5.06 -28.04
N VAL A 633 15.44 4.66 -28.25
CA VAL A 633 16.34 5.22 -29.26
C VAL A 633 16.51 4.20 -30.37
N GLU A 634 16.44 4.63 -31.63
CA GLU A 634 16.73 3.80 -32.81
C GLU A 634 17.81 4.47 -33.66
N ASP A 635 18.82 3.73 -34.09
CA ASP A 635 19.85 4.20 -35.03
C ASP A 635 19.52 3.88 -36.50
N MET A 636 20.33 4.38 -37.43
CA MET A 636 20.12 4.19 -38.88
C MET A 636 20.26 2.74 -39.33
N LYS A 637 20.85 1.85 -38.52
CA LYS A 637 20.92 0.41 -38.77
C LYS A 637 19.75 -0.36 -38.14
N GLY A 638 18.79 0.33 -37.53
CA GLY A 638 17.65 -0.27 -36.85
C GLY A 638 17.98 -0.88 -35.48
N ARG A 639 19.19 -0.64 -34.95
CA ARG A 639 19.57 -1.03 -33.59
C ARG A 639 18.93 -0.08 -32.59
N ARG A 640 18.68 -0.53 -31.37
CA ARG A 640 17.85 0.17 -30.39
C ARG A 640 18.45 0.19 -29.00
N ALA A 641 18.08 1.21 -28.24
CA ALA A 641 18.25 1.27 -26.79
C ALA A 641 16.90 1.57 -26.10
N VAL A 642 16.68 0.98 -24.92
CA VAL A 642 15.46 1.16 -24.11
C VAL A 642 15.85 1.48 -22.67
N SER A 643 15.44 2.64 -22.16
CA SER A 643 15.74 3.09 -20.80
C SER A 643 14.87 2.41 -19.74
N ALA A 644 15.35 2.43 -18.49
CA ALA A 644 14.44 2.31 -17.36
C ALA A 644 13.47 3.51 -17.33
N ALA A 645 12.27 3.31 -16.79
CA ALA A 645 11.35 4.41 -16.58
C ALA A 645 11.81 5.32 -15.44
N PHE A 646 11.60 6.62 -15.58
CA PHE A 646 11.28 7.43 -14.41
C PHE A 646 9.77 7.38 -14.22
N TRP A 647 9.32 7.50 -12.99
CA TRP A 647 7.91 7.63 -12.72
C TRP A 647 7.71 8.82 -11.79
N ASN A 648 6.98 9.82 -12.27
CA ASN A 648 6.75 11.00 -11.44
C ASN A 648 5.56 10.78 -10.50
N ARG A 649 5.76 11.15 -9.24
CA ARG A 649 4.82 10.97 -8.15
C ARG A 649 4.35 12.32 -7.64
N ASN A 650 3.09 12.37 -7.27
CA ASN A 650 2.45 13.51 -6.65
C ASN A 650 1.87 13.07 -5.31
N LEU A 651 2.45 13.55 -4.21
CA LEU A 651 2.08 13.12 -2.85
C LEU A 651 0.76 13.72 -2.33
N ASN A 652 0.07 14.56 -3.12
CA ASN A 652 -1.29 14.97 -2.80
C ASN A 652 -2.30 13.85 -3.01
N ASN A 653 -2.07 12.99 -4.01
CA ASN A 653 -2.82 11.78 -4.26
C ASN A 653 -1.96 10.84 -5.07
N GLU A 654 -1.28 9.91 -4.40
CA GLU A 654 -0.38 9.01 -5.09
C GLU A 654 -1.06 7.67 -5.37
N GLU A 655 -1.00 7.26 -6.63
CA GLU A 655 -1.28 5.89 -7.01
C GLU A 655 0.05 5.14 -7.11
N PHE A 656 0.37 4.20 -6.20
CA PHE A 656 1.67 3.52 -6.18
C PHE A 656 1.55 2.01 -6.12
N PHE A 657 2.17 1.34 -7.10
CA PHE A 657 2.37 -0.10 -7.09
C PHE A 657 3.79 -0.45 -6.66
N CYS A 658 3.91 -1.31 -5.65
CA CYS A 658 5.20 -1.92 -5.33
C CYS A 658 5.71 -2.71 -6.55
N SER A 659 7.03 -2.77 -6.71
CA SER A 659 7.67 -3.49 -7.82
C SER A 659 7.21 -4.95 -7.87
N ASP A 660 6.99 -5.57 -6.69
CA ASP A 660 6.44 -6.92 -6.54
C ASP A 660 5.02 -7.11 -7.08
N ARG A 661 4.31 -6.01 -7.40
CA ARG A 661 2.88 -5.96 -7.79
C ARG A 661 1.93 -6.60 -6.79
N CYS A 662 2.38 -6.87 -5.58
CA CYS A 662 1.61 -7.45 -4.49
C CYS A 662 1.10 -6.40 -3.49
N ASN A 663 1.68 -5.20 -3.46
CA ASN A 663 1.26 -4.10 -2.55
C ASN A 663 0.93 -2.79 -3.27
N PHE A 664 -0.11 -2.09 -2.83
CA PHE A 664 -0.44 -0.73 -3.25
C PHE A 664 -0.14 0.21 -2.10
N LEU A 665 0.83 1.10 -2.30
CA LEU A 665 1.39 1.92 -1.22
C LEU A 665 0.96 3.38 -1.32
N GLY A 666 -0.23 3.64 -1.87
CA GLY A 666 -0.75 4.99 -2.02
C GLY A 666 -1.00 5.71 -0.69
N ASN A 667 -0.54 6.93 -0.58
CA ASN A 667 -0.91 7.90 0.42
C ASN A 667 -1.31 9.25 -0.21
N ALA A 668 -2.00 10.05 0.59
CA ALA A 668 -2.27 11.43 0.25
C ALA A 668 -2.10 12.32 1.47
N ARG A 669 -1.42 13.44 1.24
CA ARG A 669 -0.99 14.41 2.24
C ARG A 669 -1.64 15.74 1.93
N LEU A 670 -2.57 16.17 2.77
CA LEU A 670 -3.28 17.43 2.54
C LEU A 670 -3.16 18.38 3.73
N ARG A 671 -3.06 19.67 3.42
CA ARG A 671 -3.22 20.74 4.40
C ARG A 671 -4.66 21.25 4.34
N THR A 672 -5.19 21.57 5.51
CA THR A 672 -6.55 22.07 5.69
C THR A 672 -6.66 23.59 5.57
N ARG A 673 -7.88 24.14 5.50
CA ARG A 673 -8.14 25.58 5.40
C ARG A 673 -7.66 26.33 6.64
N ASP A 674 -7.74 25.69 7.81
CA ASP A 674 -7.26 26.23 9.09
C ASP A 674 -5.78 25.86 9.34
N ASP A 675 -5.01 25.61 8.27
CA ASP A 675 -3.60 25.18 8.30
C ASP A 675 -3.31 23.84 9.02
N GLY A 676 -4.32 23.16 9.56
CA GLY A 676 -4.24 21.80 10.08
C GLY A 676 -3.84 20.78 9.01
N GLN A 677 -3.43 19.58 9.38
CA GLN A 677 -2.91 18.59 8.42
C GLN A 677 -3.64 17.26 8.56
N THR A 678 -4.01 16.69 7.41
CA THR A 678 -4.71 15.42 7.33
C THR A 678 -3.93 14.46 6.46
N TRP A 679 -3.83 13.24 6.94
CA TRP A 679 -3.29 12.12 6.18
C TRP A 679 -4.44 11.16 5.89
N THR A 680 -4.45 10.58 4.71
CA THR A 680 -5.26 9.37 4.47
C THR A 680 -4.47 8.39 3.64
N GLN A 681 -4.71 7.13 3.95
CA GLN A 681 -4.24 6.02 3.13
C GLN A 681 -5.10 5.94 1.87
N VAL A 682 -4.45 5.86 0.73
CA VAL A 682 -5.08 5.53 -0.54
C VAL A 682 -4.80 4.04 -0.72
N SER A 683 -5.66 3.15 -0.24
CA SER A 683 -5.50 1.68 -0.35
C SER A 683 -6.63 1.06 -1.16
N PHE A 684 -6.50 -0.15 -1.73
CA PHE A 684 -7.57 -0.76 -2.54
C PHE A 684 -8.98 -0.71 -1.94
N ARG A 685 -9.11 -0.87 -0.61
CA ARG A 685 -10.40 -0.86 0.09
C ARG A 685 -10.77 0.48 0.72
N ALA A 686 -9.78 1.35 0.93
CA ALA A 686 -9.93 2.68 1.53
C ALA A 686 -10.00 3.81 0.48
N ASN A 687 -9.57 3.53 -0.74
CA ASN A 687 -9.53 4.44 -1.87
C ASN A 687 -10.92 4.54 -2.51
N MET A 688 -11.16 5.60 -3.28
CA MET A 688 -12.33 5.74 -4.14
C MET A 688 -12.31 4.79 -5.35
N GLY A 689 -11.65 3.63 -5.26
CA GLY A 689 -11.50 2.67 -6.36
C GLY A 689 -10.74 3.21 -7.56
N ILE A 690 -9.90 4.24 -7.38
CA ILE A 690 -9.05 4.81 -8.43
C ILE A 690 -8.13 3.74 -9.02
N THR A 691 -7.89 2.64 -8.32
CA THR A 691 -7.10 1.55 -8.88
C THR A 691 -7.90 0.26 -8.74
N PRO A 692 -8.28 -0.37 -9.86
CA PRO A 692 -8.90 -1.68 -9.83
C PRO A 692 -8.00 -2.70 -9.13
N SER A 693 -8.59 -3.69 -8.48
CA SER A 693 -7.87 -4.81 -7.85
C SER A 693 -6.87 -5.47 -8.81
N LYS A 694 -5.73 -5.92 -8.25
CA LYS A 694 -4.71 -6.69 -8.97
C LYS A 694 -5.11 -8.15 -9.11
N GLY A 695 -6.11 -8.43 -9.93
CA GLY A 695 -6.68 -9.77 -10.05
C GLY A 695 -8.12 -9.73 -10.53
N ILE A 696 -9.03 -10.41 -9.82
CA ILE A 696 -10.47 -10.35 -10.08
C ILE A 696 -10.91 -8.90 -10.13
N LEU A 697 -11.67 -8.52 -11.15
CA LEU A 697 -12.27 -7.19 -11.31
C LEU A 697 -13.18 -6.88 -10.12
N MET A 698 -12.73 -5.97 -9.27
CA MET A 698 -13.51 -5.40 -8.17
C MET A 698 -13.40 -3.88 -8.19
N THR A 699 -14.45 -3.23 -8.67
CA THR A 699 -14.53 -1.78 -8.75
C THR A 699 -15.37 -1.30 -7.58
N GLN A 700 -14.70 -0.74 -6.57
CA GLN A 700 -15.31 -0.34 -5.30
C GLN A 700 -14.93 1.11 -4.97
N ALA A 701 -15.86 1.92 -4.48
CA ALA A 701 -15.55 3.27 -4.01
C ALA A 701 -15.94 3.45 -2.54
N ALA A 702 -15.04 3.99 -1.72
CA ALA A 702 -15.25 4.26 -0.30
C ALA A 702 -15.34 5.78 0.00
N PRO A 703 -16.38 6.50 -0.47
CA PRO A 703 -16.39 7.95 -0.43
C PRO A 703 -16.48 8.54 1.00
N ALA A 704 -16.97 7.78 1.98
CA ALA A 704 -17.01 8.18 3.40
C ALA A 704 -15.80 7.71 4.23
N VAL A 705 -14.65 7.37 3.62
CA VAL A 705 -13.45 6.95 4.39
C VAL A 705 -12.97 8.02 5.39
N ASN A 706 -12.69 7.65 6.64
CA ASN A 706 -12.26 8.61 7.66
C ASN A 706 -10.82 9.09 7.44
N LEU A 707 -10.57 10.39 7.66
CA LEU A 707 -9.23 10.99 7.64
C LEU A 707 -8.56 10.80 9.01
N THR A 708 -7.32 10.31 9.04
CA THR A 708 -6.54 10.25 10.29
C THR A 708 -5.65 11.49 10.42
N MET A 709 -5.67 12.12 11.59
CA MET A 709 -4.71 13.19 11.88
C MET A 709 -3.37 12.57 12.32
N ASN A 710 -2.28 13.00 11.67
CA ASN A 710 -0.88 12.81 12.11
C ASN A 710 -0.38 11.38 12.29
N SER A 711 -0.95 10.39 11.60
CA SER A 711 -0.37 9.06 11.70
C SER A 711 -0.61 8.19 10.46
N PRO A 712 0.47 7.72 9.80
CA PRO A 712 0.36 6.82 8.67
C PRO A 712 -0.12 5.45 9.16
N THR A 713 -1.23 4.97 8.61
CA THR A 713 -1.57 3.55 8.70
C THR A 713 -0.56 2.75 7.88
N LEU A 714 -0.24 1.52 8.31
CA LEU A 714 0.58 0.62 7.50
C LEU A 714 -0.15 0.32 6.18
N PRO A 715 0.43 0.64 5.01
CA PRO A 715 -0.19 0.40 3.73
C PRO A 715 -0.02 -1.05 3.29
N VAL A 716 -0.74 -1.97 3.92
CA VAL A 716 -0.78 -3.37 3.50
C VAL A 716 -2.10 -3.66 2.78
N ASP A 717 -2.01 -4.36 1.63
CA ASP A 717 -3.15 -4.68 0.77
C ASP A 717 -4.25 -5.39 1.57
N GLY A 718 -5.42 -4.73 1.69
CA GLY A 718 -6.60 -5.26 2.36
C GLY A 718 -6.85 -4.75 3.78
N ALA A 719 -5.93 -3.94 4.36
CA ALA A 719 -6.17 -3.29 5.65
C ALA A 719 -7.37 -2.32 5.56
N PRO A 720 -8.34 -2.39 6.50
CA PRO A 720 -9.44 -1.45 6.55
C PRO A 720 -8.91 -0.06 6.89
N ALA A 721 -9.59 0.98 6.40
CA ALA A 721 -9.20 2.36 6.59
C ALA A 721 -9.37 2.90 8.04
N GLY A 722 -9.59 2.01 9.01
CA GLY A 722 -10.08 2.32 10.35
C GLY A 722 -11.55 1.99 10.54
N PHE A 723 -12.31 2.94 11.11
CA PHE A 723 -13.74 2.81 11.38
C PHE A 723 -14.51 2.26 10.17
N PRO A 724 -15.66 1.55 10.39
CA PRO A 724 -16.44 0.97 9.31
C PRO A 724 -16.69 1.97 8.19
N THR A 725 -16.09 1.74 7.04
CA THR A 725 -16.19 2.63 5.88
C THR A 725 -17.21 2.03 4.92
N LEU A 726 -18.26 2.82 4.62
CA LEU A 726 -19.26 2.42 3.63
C LEU A 726 -18.61 2.38 2.24
N THR A 727 -18.71 1.20 1.62
CA THR A 727 -18.18 0.93 0.29
C THR A 727 -19.32 0.78 -0.70
N LEU A 728 -19.16 1.39 -1.88
CA LEU A 728 -20.06 1.29 -3.02
C LEU A 728 -19.45 0.33 -4.04
N ASP A 729 -20.23 -0.67 -4.43
CA ASP A 729 -19.81 -1.76 -5.27
C ASP A 729 -20.32 -1.57 -6.71
N PHE A 730 -19.42 -1.61 -7.70
CA PHE A 730 -19.76 -1.47 -9.12
C PHE A 730 -19.27 -2.71 -9.88
N TYR A 731 -20.19 -3.54 -10.35
CA TYR A 731 -19.85 -4.82 -10.99
C TYR A 731 -20.72 -5.04 -12.22
N PRO A 732 -20.21 -4.79 -13.44
CA PRO A 732 -20.97 -5.08 -14.63
C PRO A 732 -21.10 -6.61 -14.76
N ARG A 733 -22.30 -7.14 -14.54
CA ARG A 733 -22.58 -8.57 -14.73
C ARG A 733 -23.23 -8.77 -16.09
N ILE A 734 -22.49 -9.39 -17.00
CA ILE A 734 -22.94 -9.64 -18.37
C ILE A 734 -23.41 -11.10 -18.49
N PRO A 735 -24.66 -11.35 -18.89
CA PRO A 735 -25.16 -12.71 -19.11
C PRO A 735 -24.31 -13.49 -20.11
N GLY A 736 -23.92 -14.70 -19.72
CA GLY A 736 -23.08 -15.59 -20.53
C GLY A 736 -21.62 -15.19 -20.64
N GLU A 737 -21.15 -14.19 -19.87
CA GLU A 737 -19.72 -13.89 -19.72
C GLU A 737 -19.06 -14.82 -18.69
N LEU A 738 -17.72 -14.86 -18.69
CA LEU A 738 -16.94 -15.58 -17.70
C LEU A 738 -17.20 -15.02 -16.28
N PRO A 739 -17.28 -15.89 -15.26
CA PRO A 739 -17.71 -15.49 -13.91
C PRO A 739 -16.73 -14.55 -13.22
N TYR A 740 -15.44 -14.62 -13.54
CA TYR A 740 -14.38 -13.86 -12.91
C TYR A 740 -13.58 -13.08 -13.95
N LEU A 741 -14.07 -11.89 -14.28
CA LEU A 741 -13.33 -10.93 -15.09
C LEU A 741 -12.04 -10.52 -14.37
N PHE A 742 -10.97 -10.29 -15.12
CA PHE A 742 -9.71 -9.80 -14.59
C PHE A 742 -9.66 -8.29 -14.77
N ALA A 743 -9.38 -7.57 -13.69
CA ALA A 743 -9.04 -6.16 -13.77
C ALA A 743 -7.66 -6.05 -14.40
N PHE A 744 -7.60 -5.64 -15.66
CA PHE A 744 -6.36 -5.27 -16.32
C PHE A 744 -6.16 -3.76 -16.11
N PRO A 745 -5.52 -3.33 -15.00
CA PRO A 745 -5.57 -1.95 -14.56
C PRO A 745 -4.84 -1.04 -15.55
N GLN A 746 -5.23 0.21 -15.56
CA GLN A 746 -4.55 1.31 -16.23
C GLN A 746 -4.61 2.51 -15.29
N THR A 747 -3.45 3.06 -14.94
CA THR A 747 -3.40 4.37 -14.27
C THR A 747 -3.66 5.41 -15.34
N TYR A 748 -4.84 6.03 -15.33
CA TYR A 748 -5.27 6.87 -16.44
C TYR A 748 -4.81 8.31 -16.29
N LEU A 749 -5.10 8.90 -15.13
CA LEU A 749 -4.66 10.25 -14.75
C LEU A 749 -4.70 10.40 -13.25
N VAL A 750 -3.64 10.88 -12.63
CA VAL A 750 -3.60 11.12 -11.18
C VAL A 750 -2.95 12.47 -10.93
N GLY A 751 -3.72 13.41 -10.42
CA GLY A 751 -3.31 14.79 -10.19
C GLY A 751 -3.94 15.41 -8.94
N PRO A 752 -3.64 16.69 -8.65
CA PRO A 752 -4.17 17.37 -7.48
C PRO A 752 -5.66 17.71 -7.57
N GLU A 753 -6.26 17.70 -8.77
CA GLU A 753 -7.67 18.06 -9.00
C GLU A 753 -8.59 16.84 -9.07
N ILE A 754 -8.05 15.75 -9.60
CA ILE A 754 -8.79 14.55 -9.92
C ILE A 754 -7.82 13.39 -10.03
N SER A 755 -8.35 12.21 -9.81
CA SER A 755 -7.71 10.95 -10.12
C SER A 755 -8.69 10.06 -10.87
N ILE A 756 -8.17 9.33 -11.85
CA ILE A 756 -8.94 8.54 -12.80
C ILE A 756 -8.28 7.18 -12.89
N GLY A 757 -9.02 6.20 -12.37
CA GLY A 757 -8.72 4.79 -12.51
C GLY A 757 -9.38 4.17 -13.70
N GLN A 758 -8.73 3.20 -14.34
CA GLN A 758 -9.36 2.41 -15.39
C GLN A 758 -9.06 0.92 -15.21
N ALA A 759 -10.09 0.08 -15.35
CA ALA A 759 -9.98 -1.35 -15.57
C ALA A 759 -10.32 -1.65 -17.03
N ASP A 760 -9.37 -2.16 -17.78
CA ASP A 760 -9.67 -2.74 -19.09
C ASP A 760 -10.29 -4.12 -18.90
N ILE A 761 -11.47 -4.30 -19.47
CA ILE A 761 -12.20 -5.56 -19.48
C ILE A 761 -11.88 -6.25 -20.80
N ARG A 762 -10.85 -7.09 -20.78
CA ARG A 762 -10.42 -7.88 -21.95
C ARG A 762 -9.92 -9.28 -21.61
N LEU A 763 -9.65 -9.52 -20.32
CA LEU A 763 -9.19 -10.79 -19.78
C LEU A 763 -10.12 -11.25 -18.66
N ALA A 764 -10.15 -12.55 -18.43
CA ALA A 764 -10.84 -13.21 -17.33
C ALA A 764 -10.05 -14.44 -16.90
N TYR A 765 -10.31 -14.95 -15.70
CA TYR A 765 -9.72 -16.22 -15.28
C TYR A 765 -10.32 -17.38 -16.08
N ASP A 766 -9.45 -18.32 -16.46
CA ASP A 766 -9.87 -19.53 -17.15
C ASP A 766 -10.76 -20.37 -16.22
N PRO A 767 -12.04 -20.60 -16.55
CA PRO A 767 -12.93 -21.40 -15.72
C PRO A 767 -12.47 -22.86 -15.60
N LEU A 768 -11.62 -23.34 -16.50
CA LEU A 768 -11.03 -24.69 -16.41
C LEU A 768 -10.09 -24.84 -15.21
N GLU A 769 -9.55 -23.74 -14.69
CA GLU A 769 -8.75 -23.79 -13.46
C GLU A 769 -9.60 -23.88 -12.20
N VAL A 770 -10.89 -23.53 -12.27
CA VAL A 770 -11.78 -23.56 -11.11
C VAL A 770 -11.99 -25.00 -10.65
N ASN A 771 -11.57 -25.30 -9.42
CA ASN A 771 -11.49 -26.64 -8.82
C ASN A 771 -10.61 -27.64 -9.59
N ALA A 772 -9.65 -27.17 -10.39
CA ALA A 772 -8.67 -28.04 -11.01
C ALA A 772 -7.94 -28.88 -9.95
N LYS A 773 -7.76 -30.18 -10.25
CA LYS A 773 -7.07 -31.12 -9.35
C LYS A 773 -5.57 -31.19 -9.60
N PHE A 774 -5.15 -30.83 -10.81
CA PHE A 774 -3.77 -30.92 -11.26
C PHE A 774 -3.36 -29.62 -11.96
N SER A 775 -2.09 -29.25 -11.82
CA SER A 775 -1.47 -28.19 -12.59
C SER A 775 -1.37 -28.57 -14.09
N PRO A 776 -1.09 -27.63 -14.98
CA PRO A 776 -0.85 -27.90 -16.40
C PRO A 776 0.22 -28.95 -16.69
N LEU A 777 1.20 -29.09 -15.80
CA LEU A 777 2.27 -30.11 -15.88
C LEU A 777 1.93 -31.41 -15.14
N GLY A 778 0.73 -31.54 -14.58
CA GLY A 778 0.24 -32.78 -13.96
C GLY A 778 0.53 -32.92 -12.47
N HIS A 779 0.98 -31.87 -11.78
CA HIS A 779 1.22 -31.94 -10.33
C HIS A 779 -0.09 -31.76 -9.55
N PRO A 780 -0.36 -32.58 -8.51
CA PRO A 780 -1.59 -32.46 -7.74
C PRO A 780 -1.60 -31.17 -6.91
N TYR A 781 -2.71 -30.44 -6.95
CA TYR A 781 -2.93 -29.29 -6.07
C TYR A 781 -3.24 -29.75 -4.64
N THR A 782 -2.74 -29.02 -3.64
CA THR A 782 -2.98 -29.34 -2.22
C THR A 782 -4.26 -28.72 -1.65
N GLY A 783 -4.93 -27.85 -2.42
CA GLY A 783 -6.17 -27.18 -2.05
C GLY A 783 -7.04 -26.83 -3.26
N LYS A 784 -8.25 -26.35 -3.01
CA LYS A 784 -9.16 -25.91 -4.07
C LYS A 784 -8.58 -24.70 -4.80
N GLN A 785 -8.72 -24.71 -6.12
CA GLN A 785 -8.32 -23.63 -7.01
C GLN A 785 -9.57 -22.84 -7.35
N ASP A 786 -9.93 -21.83 -6.56
CA ASP A 786 -11.20 -21.11 -6.69
C ASP A 786 -11.03 -19.69 -7.25
N GLY A 787 -9.82 -19.33 -7.72
CA GLY A 787 -9.53 -17.97 -8.17
C GLY A 787 -9.55 -16.95 -7.03
N TRP A 788 -9.70 -17.38 -5.77
CA TRP A 788 -9.94 -16.47 -4.66
C TRP A 788 -8.68 -15.68 -4.29
N GLY A 789 -8.87 -14.40 -3.97
CA GLY A 789 -7.88 -13.62 -3.22
C GLY A 789 -7.67 -12.18 -3.70
N ASN A 790 -6.89 -11.45 -2.91
CA ASN A 790 -6.23 -10.22 -3.30
C ASN A 790 -5.03 -10.53 -4.23
N ALA A 791 -4.14 -9.58 -4.46
CA ALA A 791 -2.96 -9.74 -5.32
C ALA A 791 -2.09 -10.98 -5.01
N TRP A 792 -2.20 -11.54 -3.80
CA TRP A 792 -1.40 -12.66 -3.32
C TRP A 792 -1.96 -14.04 -3.71
N GLY A 793 -3.29 -14.17 -3.85
CA GLY A 793 -3.96 -15.42 -4.23
C GLY A 793 -4.09 -15.63 -5.74
N SER A 794 -3.95 -14.55 -6.53
CA SER A 794 -4.03 -14.59 -7.98
C SER A 794 -2.74 -15.11 -8.62
N TRP A 795 -2.81 -16.31 -9.21
CA TRP A 795 -1.76 -16.90 -10.06
C TRP A 795 -2.43 -17.90 -11.01
N HIS A 796 -3.33 -17.38 -11.83
CA HIS A 796 -4.23 -18.17 -12.67
C HIS A 796 -4.06 -17.81 -14.14
N ARG A 797 -4.41 -18.75 -15.02
CA ARG A 797 -4.43 -18.50 -16.47
C ARG A 797 -5.47 -17.44 -16.78
N LEU A 798 -5.06 -16.47 -17.59
CA LEU A 798 -5.96 -15.48 -18.14
C LEU A 798 -6.32 -15.85 -19.57
N VAL A 799 -7.62 -15.77 -19.87
CA VAL A 799 -8.20 -15.98 -21.20
C VAL A 799 -8.95 -14.72 -21.64
N PRO A 800 -9.12 -14.48 -22.96
CA PRO A 800 -9.94 -13.38 -23.43
C PRO A 800 -11.40 -13.48 -22.96
N THR A 801 -12.06 -12.34 -22.75
CA THR A 801 -13.50 -12.27 -22.46
C THR A 801 -14.36 -12.78 -23.61
N MET A 802 -15.56 -13.29 -23.32
CA MET A 802 -16.44 -13.96 -24.30
C MET A 802 -17.52 -13.03 -24.89
N LYS A 803 -18.14 -12.20 -24.05
CA LYS A 803 -19.32 -11.41 -24.40
C LYS A 803 -19.01 -9.95 -24.65
N VAL A 804 -18.09 -9.37 -23.89
CA VAL A 804 -17.80 -7.93 -23.94
C VAL A 804 -16.31 -7.63 -23.87
N GLU A 805 -15.93 -6.49 -24.42
CA GLU A 805 -14.64 -5.86 -24.14
C GLU A 805 -14.81 -4.36 -23.96
N GLY A 806 -13.84 -3.70 -23.34
CA GLY A 806 -13.86 -2.26 -23.16
C GLY A 806 -13.24 -1.89 -21.83
N TRP A 807 -13.85 -0.94 -21.12
CA TRP A 807 -13.33 -0.49 -19.84
C TRP A 807 -14.39 -0.02 -18.88
N GLN A 808 -14.00 0.03 -17.61
CA GLN A 808 -14.70 0.73 -16.54
C GLN A 808 -13.73 1.73 -15.89
N ARG A 809 -14.17 2.98 -15.71
CA ARG A 809 -13.39 4.06 -15.10
C ARG A 809 -14.02 4.55 -13.82
N ILE A 810 -13.18 4.89 -12.85
CA ILE A 810 -13.61 5.67 -11.68
C ILE A 810 -12.92 7.03 -11.71
N TYR A 811 -13.73 8.08 -11.68
CA TYR A 811 -13.34 9.47 -11.53
C TYR A 811 -13.47 9.87 -10.06
N ALA A 812 -12.44 10.49 -9.52
CA ALA A 812 -12.31 10.77 -8.12
C ALA A 812 -11.74 12.17 -7.89
N HIS A 813 -12.55 13.10 -7.38
CA HIS A 813 -12.07 14.45 -7.07
C HIS A 813 -11.34 14.49 -5.72
N THR A 814 -10.20 15.19 -5.69
CA THR A 814 -9.27 15.20 -4.56
C THR A 814 -9.81 15.98 -3.35
N TRP A 815 -9.31 15.69 -2.14
CA TRP A 815 -9.98 16.08 -0.90
C TRP A 815 -9.76 17.55 -0.54
N LEU A 816 -10.71 18.21 0.14
CA LEU A 816 -10.40 19.22 1.15
C LEU A 816 -11.41 19.21 2.31
N THR A 817 -10.84 19.06 3.53
CA THR A 817 -11.13 19.59 4.89
C THR A 817 -12.52 19.54 5.51
N GLU A 818 -13.59 19.46 4.74
CA GLU A 818 -14.97 19.45 5.26
C GLU A 818 -15.61 18.06 5.13
N GLY A 819 -14.81 17.05 4.76
CA GLY A 819 -15.20 15.64 4.80
C GLY A 819 -15.82 15.09 3.53
N PHE A 820 -16.23 15.91 2.55
CA PHE A 820 -16.91 15.45 1.33
C PHE A 820 -15.97 14.95 0.24
N ARG A 821 -16.41 13.87 -0.42
CA ARG A 821 -15.78 13.25 -1.58
C ARG A 821 -16.79 13.01 -2.68
N LEU A 822 -16.36 13.20 -3.92
CA LEU A 822 -17.20 13.22 -5.12
C LEU A 822 -16.54 12.44 -6.24
N GLY A 823 -17.33 11.67 -6.97
CA GLY A 823 -16.81 10.92 -8.09
C GLY A 823 -17.89 10.32 -8.98
N ALA A 824 -17.41 9.58 -9.98
CA ALA A 824 -18.25 8.90 -10.96
C ALA A 824 -17.66 7.55 -11.32
N VAL A 825 -18.50 6.55 -11.55
CA VAL A 825 -18.10 5.31 -12.23
C VAL A 825 -18.73 5.31 -13.62
N GLU A 826 -17.88 5.29 -14.64
CA GLU A 826 -18.28 5.18 -16.05
C GLU A 826 -17.94 3.79 -16.57
N THR A 827 -18.87 3.16 -17.26
CA THR A 827 -18.65 1.88 -17.93
C THR A 827 -18.87 2.08 -19.42
N LYS A 828 -17.91 1.63 -20.23
CA LYS A 828 -17.97 1.65 -21.69
C LYS A 828 -17.49 0.32 -22.24
N LEU A 829 -18.45 -0.53 -22.60
CA LEU A 829 -18.19 -1.84 -23.19
C LEU A 829 -18.74 -1.90 -24.61
N THR A 830 -18.13 -2.76 -25.40
CA THR A 830 -18.56 -3.17 -26.74
C THR A 830 -18.88 -4.65 -26.69
N VAL A 831 -20.04 -5.02 -27.23
CA VAL A 831 -20.47 -6.43 -27.29
C VAL A 831 -19.68 -7.16 -28.37
N LYS A 832 -19.14 -8.34 -28.04
CA LYS A 832 -18.38 -9.24 -28.94
C LYS A 832 -19.23 -10.35 -29.51
N SER A 833 -20.21 -10.82 -28.73
CA SER A 833 -21.17 -11.86 -29.11
C SER A 833 -22.51 -11.55 -28.48
N ALA A 834 -23.61 -12.04 -29.07
CA ALA A 834 -24.95 -11.66 -28.65
C ALA A 834 -25.19 -11.83 -27.13
N VAL A 835 -25.84 -10.85 -26.51
CA VAL A 835 -26.17 -10.80 -25.07
C VAL A 835 -27.65 -10.55 -24.89
N ASP A 836 -28.35 -11.51 -24.30
CA ASP A 836 -29.73 -11.34 -23.84
C ASP A 836 -29.76 -10.41 -22.62
N VAL A 837 -30.62 -9.39 -22.69
CA VAL A 837 -30.78 -8.41 -21.62
C VAL A 837 -31.95 -8.86 -20.74
N PRO A 838 -31.73 -9.13 -19.43
CA PRO A 838 -32.81 -9.49 -18.52
C PRO A 838 -33.88 -8.38 -18.47
N ALA A 839 -35.11 -8.74 -18.10
CA ALA A 839 -36.22 -7.78 -18.01
C ALA A 839 -35.90 -6.57 -17.12
N GLN A 840 -35.16 -6.80 -16.03
CA GLN A 840 -34.71 -5.74 -15.12
C GLN A 840 -33.55 -4.89 -15.69
N GLY A 841 -32.83 -5.39 -16.69
CA GLY A 841 -31.60 -4.81 -17.24
C GLY A 841 -30.32 -5.55 -16.78
N LEU A 842 -29.18 -5.08 -17.25
CA LEU A 842 -27.86 -5.59 -16.87
C LEU A 842 -27.47 -5.05 -15.48
N PRO A 843 -27.12 -5.88 -14.48
CA PRO A 843 -26.77 -5.40 -13.15
C PRO A 843 -25.56 -4.46 -13.16
N VAL A 844 -25.66 -3.36 -12.40
CA VAL A 844 -24.64 -2.31 -12.28
C VAL A 844 -24.08 -2.23 -10.86
N SER A 845 -24.95 -2.11 -9.86
CA SER A 845 -24.59 -1.89 -8.45
C SER A 845 -25.75 -2.28 -7.54
N TYR A 846 -25.45 -2.53 -6.27
CA TYR A 846 -26.46 -2.59 -5.22
C TYR A 846 -25.94 -1.85 -3.98
N THR A 847 -26.83 -1.19 -3.25
CA THR A 847 -26.51 -0.49 -2.01
C THR A 847 -27.73 -0.44 -1.10
N LYS A 848 -27.58 -0.03 0.15
CA LYS A 848 -28.70 0.24 1.06
C LYS A 848 -28.91 1.74 1.20
N GLY A 849 -30.02 2.18 1.78
CA GLY A 849 -30.23 3.57 2.16
C GLY A 849 -31.64 4.10 1.95
N GLU A 850 -31.84 5.38 2.23
CA GLU A 850 -33.05 6.12 1.92
C GLU A 850 -33.06 6.54 0.45
N LEU A 851 -34.17 6.27 -0.26
CA LEU A 851 -34.36 6.64 -1.66
C LEU A 851 -35.07 7.99 -1.75
N TRP A 852 -34.49 8.89 -2.55
CA TRP A 852 -34.98 10.25 -2.78
C TRP A 852 -35.26 10.49 -4.25
N LYS A 853 -36.27 11.31 -4.52
CA LYS A 853 -36.64 11.79 -5.84
C LYS A 853 -37.17 13.22 -5.77
N ASP A 854 -36.59 14.12 -6.56
CA ASP A 854 -37.05 15.50 -6.75
C ASP A 854 -37.33 16.23 -5.43
N GLY A 855 -36.37 16.18 -4.51
CA GLY A 855 -36.48 16.82 -3.20
C GLY A 855 -37.25 16.05 -2.13
N LYS A 856 -37.84 14.89 -2.45
CA LYS A 856 -38.68 14.12 -1.51
C LYS A 856 -38.09 12.74 -1.25
N LYS A 857 -38.11 12.32 0.02
CA LYS A 857 -37.89 10.91 0.37
C LYS A 857 -39.09 10.09 -0.14
N ILE A 858 -38.81 9.07 -0.94
CA ILE A 858 -39.81 8.18 -1.53
C ILE A 858 -39.67 6.72 -1.09
N GLY A 859 -38.55 6.34 -0.46
CA GLY A 859 -38.34 5.00 0.06
C GLY A 859 -37.39 4.94 1.26
N ASP A 860 -37.63 3.99 2.15
CA ASP A 860 -36.85 3.68 3.36
C ASP A 860 -36.84 2.16 3.67
N ALA A 861 -36.36 1.79 4.86
CA ALA A 861 -36.23 0.40 5.30
C ALA A 861 -37.56 -0.38 5.35
N ASP A 862 -38.69 0.32 5.48
CA ASP A 862 -40.02 -0.28 5.61
C ASP A 862 -40.83 -0.23 4.30
N SER A 863 -40.27 0.43 3.29
CA SER A 863 -40.94 0.60 2.01
C SER A 863 -41.09 -0.72 1.24
N ALA A 864 -42.28 -0.90 0.66
CA ALA A 864 -42.56 -1.96 -0.31
C ALA A 864 -41.71 -1.80 -1.58
N LYS A 865 -41.80 -2.79 -2.49
CA LYS A 865 -41.05 -2.77 -3.75
C LYS A 865 -41.41 -1.53 -4.59
N LEU A 866 -40.40 -0.73 -4.93
CA LEU A 866 -40.46 0.40 -5.85
C LEU A 866 -39.56 0.13 -7.05
N THR A 867 -39.97 0.56 -8.24
CA THR A 867 -39.17 0.46 -9.46
C THR A 867 -39.29 1.74 -10.27
N GLY A 868 -38.23 2.17 -10.94
CA GLY A 868 -38.28 3.35 -11.80
C GLY A 868 -36.97 3.66 -12.50
N ALA A 869 -36.94 4.75 -13.26
CA ALA A 869 -35.70 5.29 -13.82
C ALA A 869 -34.85 5.89 -12.69
N PHE A 870 -33.55 5.58 -12.70
CA PHE A 870 -32.56 6.20 -11.80
C PHE A 870 -31.95 7.42 -12.49
N ASP A 871 -32.82 8.42 -12.72
CA ASP A 871 -32.54 9.63 -13.51
C ASP A 871 -31.99 10.77 -12.62
N ARG A 872 -31.70 11.93 -13.22
CA ARG A 872 -31.39 13.17 -12.51
C ARG A 872 -32.51 13.48 -11.52
N GLY A 873 -32.13 13.86 -10.31
CA GLY A 873 -33.06 14.11 -9.21
C GLY A 873 -33.34 12.89 -8.36
N VAL A 874 -32.90 11.69 -8.79
CA VAL A 874 -32.99 10.45 -8.03
C VAL A 874 -31.64 10.13 -7.41
N PHE A 875 -31.62 9.88 -6.10
CA PHE A 875 -30.44 9.41 -5.39
C PHE A 875 -30.82 8.51 -4.22
N CYS A 876 -29.87 7.69 -3.77
CA CYS A 876 -30.02 6.89 -2.55
C CYS A 876 -28.88 7.21 -1.60
N ALA A 877 -29.22 7.50 -0.34
CA ALA A 877 -28.26 7.91 0.68
C ALA A 877 -28.28 6.94 1.87
N LEU A 878 -27.10 6.50 2.30
CA LEU A 878 -26.91 5.60 3.43
C LEU A 878 -26.04 6.26 4.48
N GLU A 879 -26.40 6.06 5.74
CA GLU A 879 -25.65 6.52 6.89
C GLU A 879 -25.26 5.30 7.75
N ASP A 880 -23.97 5.19 8.10
CA ASP A 880 -23.41 4.15 8.99
C ASP A 880 -22.27 4.72 9.86
N GLY A 881 -21.77 3.99 10.87
CA GLY A 881 -20.91 4.50 11.94
C GLY A 881 -19.71 5.35 11.51
N GLY A 882 -19.17 5.15 10.30
CA GLY A 882 -18.07 5.93 9.73
C GLY A 882 -18.46 7.18 8.91
N GLY A 883 -19.74 7.42 8.63
CA GLY A 883 -20.20 8.56 7.83
C GLY A 883 -21.45 8.28 6.97
N ALA A 884 -21.65 9.08 5.93
CA ALA A 884 -22.74 8.91 4.98
C ALA A 884 -22.24 8.88 3.53
N VAL A 885 -22.89 8.06 2.69
CA VAL A 885 -22.61 7.91 1.26
C VAL A 885 -23.89 8.09 0.45
N MET A 886 -23.73 8.46 -0.81
CA MET A 886 -24.83 8.65 -1.74
C MET A 886 -24.45 8.10 -3.12
N VAL A 887 -25.39 7.42 -3.77
CA VAL A 887 -25.35 7.14 -5.22
C VAL A 887 -26.39 8.01 -5.93
N ILE A 888 -26.01 8.61 -7.05
CA ILE A 888 -26.74 9.69 -7.73
C ILE A 888 -26.97 9.30 -9.19
N GLY A 889 -28.22 9.44 -9.64
CA GLY A 889 -28.63 9.18 -11.01
C GLY A 889 -28.16 10.27 -11.98
N THR A 890 -27.73 9.87 -13.18
CA THR A 890 -27.18 10.80 -14.20
C THR A 890 -28.15 11.08 -15.35
N GLY A 891 -29.24 10.30 -15.44
CA GLY A 891 -30.27 10.40 -16.47
C GLY A 891 -30.06 9.62 -17.75
N LYS A 892 -29.17 8.61 -17.75
CA LYS A 892 -28.88 7.82 -18.95
C LYS A 892 -28.99 6.32 -18.71
N GLY A 893 -30.13 5.74 -19.09
CA GLY A 893 -30.31 4.28 -19.25
C GLY A 893 -30.23 3.45 -17.97
N LEU A 894 -30.23 4.08 -16.79
CA LEU A 894 -30.26 3.39 -15.51
C LEU A 894 -31.68 3.27 -14.98
N VAL A 895 -32.00 2.09 -14.46
CA VAL A 895 -33.25 1.81 -13.75
C VAL A 895 -32.92 1.21 -12.38
N TYR A 896 -33.85 1.32 -11.45
CA TYR A 896 -33.70 0.78 -10.11
C TYR A 896 -34.84 -0.15 -9.71
N GLU A 897 -34.51 -1.07 -8.82
CA GLU A 897 -35.43 -1.77 -7.95
C GLU A 897 -35.05 -1.45 -6.51
N TYR A 898 -36.02 -1.03 -5.70
CA TYR A 898 -35.83 -0.68 -4.31
C TYR A 898 -36.81 -1.46 -3.43
N GLU A 899 -36.33 -2.16 -2.40
CA GLU A 899 -37.16 -2.93 -1.50
C GLU A 899 -36.49 -3.04 -0.13
N LYS A 900 -37.23 -2.72 0.95
CA LYS A 900 -36.76 -2.87 2.34
C LYS A 900 -35.39 -2.24 2.60
N GLY A 901 -35.21 -1.00 2.14
CA GLY A 901 -33.94 -0.29 2.29
C GLY A 901 -32.83 -0.68 1.32
N LEU A 902 -33.03 -1.67 0.43
CA LEU A 902 -32.03 -2.12 -0.54
C LEU A 902 -32.33 -1.58 -1.93
N LEU A 903 -31.39 -0.82 -2.49
CA LEU A 903 -31.36 -0.36 -3.87
C LEU A 903 -30.55 -1.33 -4.75
N ARG A 904 -31.12 -1.76 -5.87
CA ARG A 904 -30.44 -2.47 -6.96
C ARG A 904 -30.51 -1.61 -8.22
N LEU A 905 -29.36 -1.37 -8.85
CA LEU A 905 -29.24 -0.59 -10.08
C LEU A 905 -28.96 -1.49 -11.28
N PHE A 906 -29.65 -1.21 -12.37
CA PHE A 906 -29.50 -1.92 -13.64
C PHE A 906 -29.34 -0.94 -14.79
N TYR A 907 -28.59 -1.33 -15.81
CA TYR A 907 -28.54 -0.65 -17.10
C TYR A 907 -29.54 -1.30 -18.06
N ARG A 908 -30.49 -0.51 -18.56
CA ARG A 908 -31.53 -0.94 -19.48
C ARG A 908 -31.30 -0.32 -20.88
N PRO A 909 -30.69 -1.05 -21.82
CA PRO A 909 -30.63 -0.62 -23.22
C PRO A 909 -32.03 -0.60 -23.84
N LYS A 910 -32.15 0.00 -25.04
CA LYS A 910 -33.43 0.12 -25.77
C LYS A 910 -33.96 -1.19 -26.36
N THR A 911 -33.19 -2.26 -26.26
CA THR A 911 -33.45 -3.57 -26.87
C THR A 911 -33.20 -4.67 -25.84
N ASP A 912 -33.95 -5.77 -25.93
CA ASP A 912 -33.78 -6.95 -25.08
C ASP A 912 -32.64 -7.87 -25.57
N LEU A 913 -32.04 -7.57 -26.72
CA LEU A 913 -30.93 -8.30 -27.31
C LEU A 913 -29.87 -7.31 -27.79
N LEU A 914 -28.63 -7.45 -27.32
CA LEU A 914 -27.49 -6.69 -27.81
C LEU A 914 -26.69 -7.55 -28.78
N MET A 915 -26.39 -6.99 -29.96
CA MET A 915 -25.65 -7.63 -31.03
C MET A 915 -24.16 -7.23 -31.00
N PRO A 916 -23.26 -8.00 -31.64
CA PRO A 916 -21.85 -7.61 -31.76
C PRO A 916 -21.68 -6.18 -32.29
N GLY A 917 -20.84 -5.39 -31.62
CA GLY A 917 -20.62 -3.97 -31.91
C GLY A 917 -21.53 -3.01 -31.11
N ASP A 918 -22.61 -3.50 -30.51
CA ASP A 918 -23.49 -2.65 -29.70
C ASP A 918 -22.77 -2.12 -28.45
N PRO A 919 -22.98 -0.85 -28.08
CA PRO A 919 -22.36 -0.26 -26.91
C PRO A 919 -23.18 -0.49 -25.64
N ILE A 920 -22.50 -0.83 -24.55
CA ILE A 920 -23.03 -0.76 -23.18
C ILE A 920 -22.38 0.44 -22.50
N ARG A 921 -23.18 1.47 -22.20
CA ARG A 921 -22.67 2.73 -21.63
C ARG A 921 -23.55 3.26 -20.51
N HIS A 922 -22.99 3.40 -19.32
CA HIS A 922 -23.66 4.03 -18.20
C HIS A 922 -22.67 4.75 -17.27
N VAL A 923 -23.18 5.74 -16.54
CA VAL A 923 -22.44 6.51 -15.53
C VAL A 923 -23.26 6.58 -14.25
N VAL A 924 -22.64 6.25 -13.12
CA VAL A 924 -23.22 6.45 -11.78
C VAL A 924 -22.36 7.46 -11.04
N TYR A 925 -22.99 8.52 -10.53
CA TYR A 925 -22.31 9.47 -9.64
C TYR A 925 -22.37 8.99 -8.20
N PHE A 926 -21.36 9.33 -7.42
CA PHE A 926 -21.34 9.04 -6.00
C PHE A 926 -20.76 10.21 -5.20
N ALA A 927 -21.24 10.36 -3.98
CA ALA A 927 -20.71 11.29 -3.01
C ALA A 927 -20.63 10.62 -1.64
N GLY A 928 -19.84 11.17 -0.74
CA GLY A 928 -19.85 10.73 0.65
C GLY A 928 -18.98 11.58 1.52
N ALA A 929 -19.24 11.55 2.81
CA ALA A 929 -18.42 12.22 3.78
C ALA A 929 -18.28 11.39 5.06
N GLY A 930 -17.06 11.36 5.58
CA GLY A 930 -16.76 10.69 6.83
C GLY A 930 -17.25 11.48 8.04
N GLY A 931 -16.89 10.99 9.22
CA GLY A 931 -16.90 11.75 10.45
C GLY A 931 -16.17 11.02 11.56
N GLY A 932 -15.45 11.79 12.37
CA GLY A 932 -14.64 11.28 13.47
C GLY A 932 -15.51 10.73 14.62
N ALA A 933 -15.59 11.46 15.73
CA ALA A 933 -16.46 11.08 16.85
C ALA A 933 -17.95 11.09 16.41
N PRO A 934 -18.86 10.37 17.10
CA PRO A 934 -20.30 10.34 16.76
C PRO A 934 -20.95 11.72 16.58
N ALA A 935 -20.49 12.74 17.31
CA ALA A 935 -20.98 14.12 17.21
C ALA A 935 -20.50 14.89 15.95
N GLN A 936 -19.55 14.34 15.20
CA GLN A 936 -18.96 14.91 13.99
C GLN A 936 -19.31 14.08 12.73
N ARG A 937 -20.21 13.11 12.86
CA ARG A 937 -20.63 12.21 11.78
C ARG A 937 -21.51 12.93 10.76
N THR A 938 -21.20 12.75 9.48
CA THR A 938 -22.10 13.20 8.41
C THR A 938 -23.36 12.33 8.38
N THR A 939 -24.52 12.99 8.35
CA THR A 939 -25.85 12.39 8.35
C THR A 939 -26.50 12.40 6.96
N VAL A 940 -27.55 11.60 6.75
CA VAL A 940 -28.35 11.65 5.50
C VAL A 940 -28.93 13.04 5.24
N ALA A 941 -29.33 13.77 6.29
CA ALA A 941 -29.85 15.14 6.14
C ALA A 941 -28.79 16.11 5.59
N GLN A 942 -27.54 15.98 6.05
CA GLN A 942 -26.42 16.75 5.51
C GLN A 942 -26.10 16.34 4.07
N MET A 943 -26.24 15.06 3.72
CA MET A 943 -26.11 14.59 2.33
C MET A 943 -27.21 15.15 1.42
N ALA A 944 -28.45 15.30 1.89
CA ALA A 944 -29.52 15.94 1.14
C ALA A 944 -29.27 17.46 0.94
N ALA A 945 -28.74 18.15 1.97
CA ALA A 945 -28.32 19.55 1.84
C ALA A 945 -27.17 19.72 0.83
N PHE A 946 -26.19 18.81 0.87
CA PHE A 946 -25.15 18.69 -0.16
C PHE A 946 -25.77 18.51 -1.55
N ALA A 947 -26.72 17.58 -1.71
CA ALA A 947 -27.38 17.34 -2.99
C ALA A 947 -28.08 18.59 -3.53
N LYS A 948 -28.64 19.45 -2.67
CA LYS A 948 -29.21 20.73 -3.09
C LYS A 948 -28.14 21.67 -3.64
N GLN A 949 -27.07 21.88 -2.89
CA GLN A 949 -25.99 22.82 -3.25
C GLN A 949 -25.36 22.50 -4.61
N PHE A 950 -25.27 21.23 -4.97
CA PHE A 950 -24.70 20.73 -6.22
C PHE A 950 -25.73 20.47 -7.32
N GLY A 951 -26.98 20.94 -7.16
CA GLY A 951 -28.03 20.82 -8.17
C GLY A 951 -28.51 19.39 -8.42
N VAL A 952 -28.28 18.48 -7.46
CA VAL A 952 -28.71 17.08 -7.50
C VAL A 952 -30.14 16.92 -7.00
N LEU A 953 -30.48 17.59 -5.89
CA LEU A 953 -31.81 17.52 -5.26
C LEU A 953 -32.89 18.15 -6.16
N GLU A 954 -32.55 19.28 -6.78
CA GLU A 954 -33.32 19.95 -7.82
C GLU A 954 -32.46 19.99 -9.10
N PRO A 955 -32.71 19.10 -10.08
CA PRO A 955 -31.83 18.90 -11.22
C PRO A 955 -31.38 20.18 -11.92
N GLY A 956 -30.07 20.46 -11.86
CA GLY A 956 -29.44 21.58 -12.56
C GLY A 956 -29.64 22.95 -11.91
N LYS A 957 -30.18 23.00 -10.68
CA LYS A 957 -30.34 24.23 -9.89
C LYS A 957 -29.42 24.23 -8.67
N PRO A 958 -28.09 24.38 -8.83
CA PRO A 958 -27.17 24.48 -7.71
C PRO A 958 -27.27 25.84 -7.00
N ASP A 959 -26.66 25.95 -5.82
CA ASP A 959 -26.61 27.20 -5.05
C ASP A 959 -25.60 28.21 -5.63
N TYR A 960 -24.66 27.75 -6.49
CA TYR A 960 -23.71 28.62 -7.19
C TYR A 960 -24.24 29.01 -8.57
N ALA A 961 -24.01 30.26 -8.98
CA ALA A 961 -24.45 30.79 -10.27
C ALA A 961 -23.27 31.42 -11.03
N PRO A 962 -22.57 30.65 -11.88
CA PRO A 962 -21.43 31.17 -12.63
C PRO A 962 -21.93 32.05 -13.78
N LYS A 963 -21.44 33.29 -13.86
CA LYS A 963 -21.64 34.18 -15.00
C LYS A 963 -20.51 33.98 -16.01
N MET A 964 -20.77 33.29 -17.11
CA MET A 964 -19.78 33.10 -18.18
C MET A 964 -19.41 34.44 -18.84
N LEU A 965 -18.11 34.62 -19.08
CA LEU A 965 -17.52 35.75 -19.82
C LEU A 965 -16.88 35.26 -21.13
N ALA A 966 -16.41 34.02 -21.17
CA ALA A 966 -15.93 33.30 -22.35
C ALA A 966 -16.16 31.79 -22.15
N GLY A 967 -16.42 31.05 -23.23
CA GLY A 967 -16.88 29.66 -23.17
C GLY A 967 -18.35 29.56 -22.73
N LYS A 968 -18.86 28.34 -22.57
CA LYS A 968 -20.27 28.09 -22.18
C LYS A 968 -20.41 27.01 -21.12
N THR A 969 -21.35 27.22 -20.20
CA THR A 969 -21.79 26.14 -19.28
C THR A 969 -22.60 25.12 -20.09
N LEU A 970 -22.16 23.86 -20.06
CA LEU A 970 -22.88 22.74 -20.63
C LEU A 970 -23.88 22.14 -19.63
N ASP A 971 -23.46 22.04 -18.37
CA ASP A 971 -24.24 21.44 -17.30
C ASP A 971 -23.76 21.93 -15.93
N ALA A 972 -24.66 21.91 -14.95
CA ALA A 972 -24.35 22.25 -13.56
C ALA A 972 -24.91 21.22 -12.58
N TYR A 973 -25.18 20.00 -13.07
CA TYR A 973 -25.63 18.86 -12.29
C TYR A 973 -24.43 18.09 -11.73
N PHE A 974 -24.19 18.18 -10.42
CA PHE A 974 -23.12 17.50 -9.66
C PHE A 974 -21.69 17.98 -9.97
N VAL A 975 -21.33 18.09 -11.25
CA VAL A 975 -20.09 18.69 -11.76
C VAL A 975 -20.45 19.89 -12.62
N TRP A 976 -19.69 20.98 -12.51
CA TRP A 976 -19.84 22.09 -13.43
C TRP A 976 -19.07 21.79 -14.72
N ASN A 977 -19.81 21.42 -15.76
CA ASN A 977 -19.24 21.12 -17.08
C ASN A 977 -19.24 22.39 -17.93
N VAL A 978 -18.07 22.74 -18.46
CA VAL A 978 -17.84 23.95 -19.23
C VAL A 978 -17.16 23.57 -20.54
N ASP A 979 -17.59 24.16 -21.64
CA ASP A 979 -16.90 24.06 -22.94
C ASP A 979 -15.97 25.27 -23.11
N ALA A 980 -14.69 25.02 -23.34
CA ALA A 980 -13.68 26.02 -23.68
C ALA A 980 -13.83 26.56 -25.10
N GLU A 981 -14.67 25.91 -25.93
CA GLU A 981 -14.92 26.24 -27.33
C GLU A 981 -13.63 26.29 -28.17
N GLY A 982 -12.69 25.39 -27.88
CA GLY A 982 -11.39 25.34 -28.56
C GLY A 982 -10.42 26.47 -28.17
N ALA A 983 -10.67 27.18 -27.07
CA ALA A 983 -9.79 28.23 -26.57
C ALA A 983 -9.70 28.23 -25.03
N ALA A 984 -10.52 29.05 -24.36
CA ALA A 984 -10.47 29.25 -22.91
C ALA A 984 -11.88 29.48 -22.35
N ALA A 985 -12.09 29.06 -21.10
CA ALA A 985 -13.27 29.43 -20.34
C ALA A 985 -12.92 30.52 -19.32
N ARG A 986 -13.83 31.48 -19.17
CA ARG A 986 -13.73 32.55 -18.19
C ARG A 986 -15.11 32.78 -17.58
N ALA A 987 -15.19 32.88 -16.26
CA ALA A 987 -16.46 33.06 -15.56
C ALA A 987 -16.36 34.13 -14.49
N ARG A 988 -17.47 34.48 -13.84
CA ARG A 988 -17.49 35.19 -12.56
C ARG A 988 -18.40 34.42 -11.64
N ILE A 989 -17.89 34.02 -10.49
CA ILE A 989 -18.61 33.21 -9.51
C ILE A 989 -18.59 33.98 -8.20
N ALA A 990 -19.77 34.23 -7.64
CA ALA A 990 -19.89 34.86 -6.34
C ALA A 990 -19.40 33.90 -5.24
N LYS A 991 -18.91 34.46 -4.14
CA LYS A 991 -18.66 33.70 -2.92
C LYS A 991 -19.92 32.95 -2.53
N THR A 992 -19.83 31.63 -2.43
CA THR A 992 -20.98 30.77 -2.16
C THR A 992 -20.58 29.79 -1.08
N ARG A 993 -21.41 29.66 -0.03
CA ARG A 993 -21.17 28.71 1.04
C ARG A 993 -21.52 27.30 0.55
N MET A 994 -20.49 26.52 0.23
CA MET A 994 -20.62 25.15 -0.28
C MET A 994 -20.09 24.15 0.74
N ALA A 995 -20.74 22.99 0.86
CA ALA A 995 -20.30 21.89 1.73
C ALA A 995 -19.01 21.20 1.25
N GLY A 996 -18.56 21.49 0.02
CA GLY A 996 -17.33 20.97 -0.54
C GLY A 996 -16.84 21.83 -1.71
N PHE A 997 -15.73 21.43 -2.30
CA PHE A 997 -15.16 22.09 -3.47
C PHE A 997 -16.05 21.85 -4.69
N LEU A 998 -16.15 22.84 -5.57
CA LEU A 998 -16.85 22.68 -6.84
C LEU A 998 -15.93 21.97 -7.83
N PRO A 999 -16.22 20.71 -8.24
CA PRO A 999 -15.52 20.09 -9.34
C PRO A 999 -15.94 20.73 -10.66
N VAL A 1000 -14.96 20.98 -11.52
CA VAL A 1000 -15.13 21.57 -12.84
C VAL A 1000 -14.48 20.66 -13.87
N ALA A 1001 -15.23 20.34 -14.92
CA ALA A 1001 -14.71 19.70 -16.11
C ALA A 1001 -14.74 20.70 -17.27
N LEU A 1002 -13.57 20.99 -17.82
CA LEU A 1002 -13.40 21.88 -18.96
C LEU A 1002 -13.19 21.06 -20.24
N ASP A 1003 -14.25 20.92 -21.03
CA ASP A 1003 -14.25 20.28 -22.34
C ASP A 1003 -13.68 21.20 -23.43
N GLY A 1004 -13.36 20.63 -24.60
CA GLY A 1004 -12.94 21.41 -25.77
C GLY A 1004 -11.49 21.88 -25.71
N VAL A 1005 -10.65 21.22 -24.91
CA VAL A 1005 -9.19 21.44 -24.87
C VAL A 1005 -8.45 20.33 -25.63
N ASN A 1006 -7.13 20.47 -25.82
CA ASN A 1006 -6.29 19.46 -26.47
C ASN A 1006 -5.33 18.82 -25.45
N ASP A 1007 -5.15 17.50 -25.49
CA ASP A 1007 -4.24 16.76 -24.60
C ASP A 1007 -2.78 17.20 -24.66
N LYS A 1008 -2.39 17.93 -25.72
CA LYS A 1008 -1.04 18.48 -25.88
C LYS A 1008 -0.90 19.90 -25.35
N TRP A 1009 -1.98 20.52 -24.85
CA TRP A 1009 -1.93 21.87 -24.30
C TRP A 1009 -1.45 21.87 -22.84
N SER A 1010 -0.76 22.95 -22.49
CA SER A 1010 -0.53 23.32 -21.09
C SER A 1010 -1.72 24.18 -20.64
N VAL A 1011 -2.63 23.60 -19.88
CA VAL A 1011 -3.81 24.31 -19.36
C VAL A 1011 -3.52 24.82 -17.95
N TYR A 1012 -3.90 26.06 -17.68
CA TYR A 1012 -3.71 26.72 -16.40
C TYR A 1012 -5.04 27.25 -15.86
N LEU A 1013 -5.27 27.11 -14.56
CA LEU A 1013 -6.29 27.82 -13.83
C LEU A 1013 -5.69 29.06 -13.21
N LEU A 1014 -6.31 30.23 -13.44
CA LEU A 1014 -6.00 31.49 -12.79
C LEU A 1014 -7.17 31.87 -11.87
N ASP A 1015 -6.91 32.05 -10.58
CA ASP A 1015 -7.86 32.52 -9.58
C ASP A 1015 -7.51 33.97 -9.18
N SER A 1016 -8.08 34.94 -9.88
CA SER A 1016 -7.76 36.35 -9.66
C SER A 1016 -8.17 36.89 -8.29
N ALA A 1017 -8.96 36.13 -7.50
CA ALA A 1017 -9.35 36.53 -6.15
C ALA A 1017 -8.25 36.27 -5.10
N ARG A 1018 -7.22 35.49 -5.43
CA ARG A 1018 -6.08 35.20 -4.53
C ARG A 1018 -5.00 36.28 -4.62
N LYS A 1019 -4.50 36.74 -3.46
CA LYS A 1019 -3.45 37.77 -3.34
C LYS A 1019 -2.00 37.24 -3.47
N GLY A 1020 -1.81 35.91 -3.48
CA GLY A 1020 -0.50 35.24 -3.56
C GLY A 1020 -0.29 34.55 -4.91
N ASP A 1021 0.48 33.45 -4.93
CA ASP A 1021 0.51 32.56 -6.09
C ASP A 1021 -0.94 32.12 -6.37
N ASN A 1022 -1.44 32.48 -7.55
CA ASN A 1022 -2.86 32.48 -7.87
C ASN A 1022 -3.17 31.72 -9.16
N PHE A 1023 -2.20 30.98 -9.68
CA PHE A 1023 -2.37 30.13 -10.84
C PHE A 1023 -1.70 28.78 -10.63
N ARG A 1024 -2.25 27.75 -11.26
CA ARG A 1024 -1.68 26.39 -11.25
C ARG A 1024 -2.02 25.65 -12.54
N MET A 1025 -1.21 24.66 -12.89
CA MET A 1025 -1.45 23.80 -14.05
C MET A 1025 -2.55 22.80 -13.76
N LEU A 1026 -3.41 22.57 -14.74
CA LEU A 1026 -4.49 21.59 -14.67
C LEU A 1026 -4.10 20.30 -15.41
N PRO A 1027 -4.46 19.13 -14.86
CA PRO A 1027 -4.37 17.88 -15.61
C PRO A 1027 -5.30 17.91 -16.84
N VAL A 1028 -4.80 17.43 -17.98
CA VAL A 1028 -5.55 17.31 -19.24
C VAL A 1028 -5.49 15.88 -19.77
N ARG A 1029 -6.65 15.33 -20.14
CA ARG A 1029 -6.77 14.01 -20.76
C ARG A 1029 -8.10 13.90 -21.50
N ASP A 1030 -8.11 13.21 -22.64
CA ASP A 1030 -9.30 13.02 -23.48
C ASP A 1030 -9.97 14.32 -23.93
N GLY A 1031 -9.17 15.36 -24.18
CA GLY A 1031 -9.64 16.68 -24.58
C GLY A 1031 -10.37 17.43 -23.46
N ARG A 1032 -10.15 17.05 -22.20
CA ARG A 1032 -10.76 17.62 -21.01
C ARG A 1032 -9.72 17.99 -19.96
N ALA A 1033 -9.83 19.19 -19.40
CA ALA A 1033 -9.09 19.58 -18.19
C ALA A 1033 -9.99 19.49 -16.96
N TRP A 1034 -9.39 19.28 -15.79
CA TRP A 1034 -10.13 19.17 -14.54
C TRP A 1034 -9.63 20.18 -13.53
N ALA A 1035 -10.56 20.75 -12.75
CA ALA A 1035 -10.22 21.67 -11.67
C ALA A 1035 -11.15 21.47 -10.47
N GLN A 1036 -10.66 21.86 -9.30
CA GLN A 1036 -11.47 22.04 -8.11
C GLN A 1036 -11.40 23.50 -7.63
N LEU A 1037 -12.56 24.10 -7.41
CA LEU A 1037 -12.68 25.49 -6.99
C LEU A 1037 -13.19 25.57 -5.54
N ASP A 1038 -12.52 26.40 -4.74
CA ASP A 1038 -12.96 26.74 -3.39
C ASP A 1038 -13.82 28.01 -3.40
N LEU A 1039 -15.14 27.85 -3.41
CA LEU A 1039 -16.05 29.00 -3.41
C LEU A 1039 -16.23 29.65 -2.02
N ASN A 1040 -15.76 29.00 -0.95
CA ASN A 1040 -15.87 29.51 0.43
C ASN A 1040 -14.78 30.55 0.76
N LEU A 1041 -13.59 30.45 0.13
CA LEU A 1041 -12.44 31.32 0.40
C LEU A 1041 -12.41 32.64 -0.38
N ALA A 1042 -13.43 32.94 -1.20
CA ALA A 1042 -13.47 34.22 -1.91
C ALA A 1042 -13.45 35.40 -0.92
N ILE A 1043 -12.50 36.33 -1.12
CA ILE A 1043 -12.17 37.40 -0.16
C ILE A 1043 -13.17 38.58 -0.23
N SER A 1044 -14.08 38.64 -1.21
CA SER A 1044 -15.21 39.60 -1.22
C SER A 1044 -16.28 39.25 -2.27
N GLU A 1045 -17.47 39.86 -2.15
CA GLU A 1045 -18.68 39.61 -2.98
C GLU A 1045 -18.57 40.05 -4.45
N SER A 1046 -17.45 40.62 -4.89
CA SER A 1046 -17.33 41.13 -6.27
C SER A 1046 -15.94 40.93 -6.86
N ARG A 1047 -15.78 40.06 -7.88
CA ARG A 1047 -15.03 40.25 -9.16
C ARG A 1047 -14.62 38.92 -9.84
N CYS A 1048 -14.16 39.03 -11.09
CA CYS A 1048 -14.02 38.00 -12.14
C CYS A 1048 -13.13 36.78 -11.82
N TRP A 1049 -13.49 35.65 -12.41
CA TRP A 1049 -12.58 34.55 -12.76
C TRP A 1049 -12.12 34.70 -14.22
#